data_AF-A0A1Y5SSZ7-F1
#
_entry.id   AF-A0A1Y5SSZ7-F1
#
_cell.length_a   1.000
_cell.length_b   1.000
_cell.length_c   1.000
_cell.angle_alpha   90.00
_cell.angle_beta   90.00
_cell.angle_gamma   90.00
#
_symmetry.space_group_name_H-M   'P 1'
#
loop_
_entity.id
_entity.type
_entity.pdbx_description
1 polymer ?
#
loop_
_entity_poly.entity_id
_entity_poly.type
_entity_poly.pdbx_seq_one_letter_code
_entity_poly.pdbx_strand_id
1 'polypeptide(L)'
;MATSSVHVVRKIAASREAVWAVLGTFDVSWHPAVASCDLLRSPDGALLRSFTDLDGQPYEERRTYVSDTDRVLCYTALRGINGLLNYAARVEVTGADGGCVVTWHADIAASADRIDGIAAGTEAIFEAGLDALDAKTTSKSIPRPKLQRGDVVPDVTVIGGLPELSVRHGGQKAQSDTLVLFLHGIGGNATNWDAQVTALAAQYNVAAMDLRGYGGSSLGTGPSQIDDYCDDILFVMTAFGASRLVLVGLSYGSWIGTSFAMRHSDKLVGLVLAGGCTGMSEADPRERETFRVSREVPLDAGQTPADFAPAVVDIIAGPDATEAQRDAMRASMAAIPSATYRDALQCFTNPLEQFDFSKIDCPVLLMTGEHDKLAPPAEIRRVSERIADARTLNGRIADVQFEVIAGAGHICNLEAPAVTNDLLHRFLSRLPDVAVDYKASLPERQREKADRIRQAAHDEFCENGFDGASMDRIANRADVSKPTLYQYFGGKDVLLEAVLDQARTQIVAPLMAKDGPLVERLWRFSWVYADFVLRPDMLSLARLILGEASRRPETAIAYHQNGPARAFEGLVDFINDAVRSGEIQTDAPDLAAQNLWSLILSGPRDRYLHYAEERPTQDELLRSIGHGLWVFLKAYGTDPQAQLATLDSFISAKTDNLHQQVEDA
;
A
#
# COMPACT_ATOMS: atom_id res chain seq x y z
N MET A 1 13.48 -23.86 2.10
CA MET A 1 13.47 -22.63 2.93
C MET A 1 13.83 -22.94 4.38
N ALA A 2 14.76 -22.18 4.97
CA ALA A 2 15.03 -22.13 6.41
C ALA A 2 14.82 -20.70 6.91
N THR A 3 14.42 -20.55 8.18
CA THR A 3 14.16 -19.26 8.82
C THR A 3 15.08 -19.04 10.00
N SER A 4 15.46 -17.79 10.23
CA SER A 4 16.24 -17.37 11.39
C SER A 4 15.81 -15.96 11.79
N SER A 5 16.15 -15.55 13.01
CA SER A 5 15.87 -14.23 13.53
C SER A 5 17.13 -13.67 14.17
N VAL A 6 17.45 -12.42 13.88
CA VAL A 6 18.54 -11.67 14.50
C VAL A 6 17.96 -10.61 15.40
N HIS A 7 18.46 -10.53 16.64
CA HIS A 7 17.98 -9.55 17.61
C HIS A 7 19.15 -8.97 18.40
N VAL A 8 19.41 -7.68 18.21
CA VAL A 8 20.47 -6.94 18.88
C VAL A 8 19.86 -5.80 19.69
N VAL A 9 20.29 -5.65 20.94
CA VAL A 9 19.79 -4.61 21.84
C VAL A 9 20.98 -3.90 22.48
N ARG A 10 21.00 -2.57 22.43
CA ARG A 10 22.08 -1.79 23.02
C ARG A 10 21.60 -0.51 23.67
N LYS A 11 22.17 -0.21 24.84
CA LYS A 11 22.06 1.11 25.47
C LYS A 11 23.09 2.05 24.84
N ILE A 12 22.63 3.20 24.38
CA ILE A 12 23.45 4.26 23.76
C ILE A 12 23.39 5.50 24.66
N ALA A 13 24.53 6.18 24.85
CA ALA A 13 24.59 7.34 25.73
C ALA A 13 23.84 8.57 25.19
N ALA A 14 23.72 8.68 23.86
CA ALA A 14 22.99 9.76 23.22
C ALA A 14 21.48 9.71 23.47
N SER A 15 20.83 10.87 23.35
CA SER A 15 19.38 10.96 23.54
C SER A 15 18.60 10.23 22.45
N ARG A 16 17.37 9.83 22.78
CA ARG A 16 16.41 9.21 21.86
C ARG A 16 16.24 10.05 20.59
N GLU A 17 16.17 11.37 20.72
CA GLU A 17 16.00 12.30 19.60
C GLU A 17 17.25 12.37 18.71
N ALA A 18 18.45 12.37 19.30
CA ALA A 18 19.69 12.43 18.56
C ALA A 18 19.92 11.16 17.74
N VAL A 19 19.68 9.99 18.33
CA VAL A 19 19.77 8.71 17.63
C VAL A 19 18.71 8.61 16.53
N TRP A 20 17.48 9.03 16.81
CA TRP A 20 16.41 9.01 15.81
C TRP A 20 16.61 9.99 14.66
N ALA A 21 17.25 11.14 14.91
CA ALA A 21 17.62 12.07 13.85
C ALA A 21 18.57 11.47 12.80
N VAL A 22 19.22 10.34 13.12
CA VAL A 22 20.00 9.52 12.20
C VAL A 22 19.13 8.39 11.64
N LEU A 23 18.63 7.49 12.49
CA LEU A 23 17.91 6.28 12.05
C LEU A 23 16.61 6.56 11.29
N GLY A 24 15.82 7.52 11.77
CA GLY A 24 14.50 7.85 11.19
C GLY A 24 14.57 8.45 9.78
N THR A 25 15.76 8.83 9.30
CA THR A 25 15.94 9.35 7.93
C THR A 25 15.90 8.27 6.85
N PHE A 26 16.02 7.00 7.24
CA PHE A 26 16.21 5.84 6.38
C PHE A 26 17.54 5.81 5.59
N ASP A 27 18.29 6.91 5.55
CA ASP A 27 19.65 7.01 5.01
C ASP A 27 20.63 6.19 5.85
N VAL A 28 21.53 5.46 5.20
CA VAL A 28 22.55 4.60 5.84
C VAL A 28 23.99 5.05 5.55
N SER A 29 24.20 6.24 4.98
CA SER A 29 25.54 6.80 4.71
C SER A 29 26.40 6.98 5.96
N TRP A 30 25.79 6.98 7.14
CA TRP A 30 26.48 7.05 8.43
C TRP A 30 27.10 5.71 8.86
N HIS A 31 26.65 4.60 8.28
CA HIS A 31 27.04 3.25 8.65
C HIS A 31 28.45 2.91 8.13
N PRO A 32 29.34 2.31 8.94
CA PRO A 32 30.74 2.10 8.55
C PRO A 32 30.93 1.10 7.41
N ALA A 33 29.97 0.21 7.19
CA ALA A 33 29.99 -0.75 6.08
C ALA A 33 29.48 -0.18 4.74
N VAL A 34 29.00 1.07 4.71
CA VAL A 34 28.38 1.68 3.53
C VAL A 34 29.34 2.68 2.88
N ALA A 35 29.60 2.49 1.58
CA ALA A 35 30.45 3.40 0.80
C ALA A 35 29.66 4.57 0.19
N SER A 36 28.43 4.30 -0.26
CA SER A 36 27.52 5.31 -0.84
C SER A 36 26.08 4.89 -0.62
N CYS A 37 25.17 5.85 -0.47
CA CYS A 37 23.74 5.59 -0.33
C CYS A 37 22.93 6.72 -0.98
N ASP A 38 21.98 6.34 -1.84
CA ASP A 38 21.02 7.24 -2.46
C ASP A 38 19.61 6.87 -2.00
N LEU A 39 18.83 7.90 -1.63
CA LEU A 39 17.40 7.74 -1.34
C LEU A 39 16.59 7.99 -2.61
N LEU A 40 15.75 7.02 -2.99
CA LEU A 40 14.97 7.03 -4.22
C LEU A 40 13.48 6.84 -3.90
N ARG A 41 12.61 7.13 -4.86
CA ARG A 41 11.20 6.72 -4.85
C ARG A 41 10.97 5.56 -5.80
N SER A 42 10.21 4.58 -5.34
CA SER A 42 9.65 3.56 -6.21
C SER A 42 8.48 4.15 -7.03
N PRO A 43 8.07 3.49 -8.14
CA PRO A 43 6.94 3.95 -8.95
C PRO A 43 5.61 4.04 -8.18
N ASP A 44 5.44 3.23 -7.13
CA ASP A 44 4.32 3.26 -6.20
C ASP A 44 4.53 4.22 -5.02
N GLY A 45 5.54 5.10 -5.08
CA GLY A 45 5.76 6.19 -4.11
C GLY A 45 6.42 5.79 -2.79
N ALA A 46 6.78 4.51 -2.60
CA ALA A 46 7.52 4.06 -1.42
C ALA A 46 8.97 4.58 -1.42
N LEU A 47 9.50 4.80 -0.23
CA LEU A 47 10.89 5.21 -0.05
C LEU A 47 11.84 4.01 -0.21
N LEU A 48 12.82 4.13 -1.10
CA LEU A 48 13.89 3.16 -1.30
C LEU A 48 15.23 3.76 -0.86
N ARG A 49 16.14 2.90 -0.40
CA ARG A 49 17.56 3.22 -0.30
C ARG A 49 18.36 2.25 -1.14
N SER A 50 19.19 2.80 -2.03
CA SER A 50 20.12 2.05 -2.86
C SER A 50 21.52 2.41 -2.41
N PHE A 51 22.30 1.41 -1.99
CA PHE A 51 23.62 1.66 -1.42
C PHE A 51 24.62 0.59 -1.85
N THR A 52 25.91 0.90 -1.70
CA THR A 52 26.99 -0.05 -1.94
C THR A 52 27.77 -0.29 -0.66
N ASP A 53 28.24 -1.51 -0.47
CA ASP A 53 29.28 -1.76 0.54
C ASP A 53 30.66 -1.24 0.09
N LEU A 54 31.66 -1.44 0.94
CA LEU A 54 33.04 -0.99 0.70
C LEU A 54 33.71 -1.70 -0.49
N ASP A 55 33.22 -2.87 -0.89
CA ASP A 55 33.69 -3.64 -2.05
C ASP A 55 32.91 -3.29 -3.33
N GLY A 56 31.91 -2.41 -3.24
CA GLY A 56 31.10 -1.95 -4.36
C GLY A 56 29.92 -2.85 -4.71
N GLN A 57 29.60 -3.85 -3.87
CA GLN A 57 28.41 -4.69 -4.06
C GLN A 57 27.14 -3.85 -3.82
N PRO A 58 26.15 -3.85 -4.72
CA PRO A 58 24.94 -3.06 -4.57
C PRO A 58 23.86 -3.77 -3.75
N TYR A 59 23.17 -2.99 -2.93
CA TYR A 59 22.02 -3.37 -2.12
C TYR A 59 20.86 -2.40 -2.37
N GLU A 60 19.64 -2.91 -2.27
CA GLU A 60 18.44 -2.08 -2.33
C GLU A 60 17.46 -2.54 -1.25
N GLU A 61 16.94 -1.58 -0.49
CA GLU A 61 15.98 -1.83 0.58
C GLU A 61 14.80 -0.84 0.47
N ARG A 62 13.62 -1.31 0.87
CA ARG A 62 12.37 -0.56 0.82
C ARG A 62 11.88 -0.31 2.24
N ARG A 63 11.50 0.93 2.54
CA ARG A 63 10.80 1.27 3.78
C ARG A 63 9.37 0.74 3.73
N THR A 64 8.94 0.11 4.81
CA THR A 64 7.58 -0.44 4.95
C THR A 64 6.79 0.27 6.06
N TYR A 65 7.47 0.75 7.10
CA TYR A 65 6.83 1.45 8.20
C TYR A 65 7.74 2.52 8.81
N VAL A 66 7.18 3.66 9.21
CA VAL A 66 7.88 4.63 10.06
C VAL A 66 6.93 5.33 11.02
N SER A 67 7.38 5.58 12.24
CA SER A 67 6.69 6.45 13.19
C SER A 67 7.75 7.31 13.87
N ASP A 68 7.74 8.64 13.60
CA ASP A 68 8.56 9.56 14.36
C ASP A 68 8.10 9.51 15.83
N THR A 69 6.80 9.55 16.09
CA THR A 69 6.22 9.49 17.45
C THR A 69 6.80 8.36 18.29
N ASP A 70 6.84 7.16 17.71
CA ASP A 70 7.29 5.95 18.40
C ASP A 70 8.77 5.69 18.27
N ARG A 71 9.41 6.36 17.30
CA ARG A 71 10.81 6.13 16.90
C ARG A 71 11.01 4.70 16.44
N VAL A 72 10.13 4.26 15.54
CA VAL A 72 10.10 2.91 14.94
C VAL A 72 10.26 3.04 13.43
N LEU A 73 11.15 2.24 12.85
CA LEU A 73 11.37 2.15 11.40
C LEU A 73 11.41 0.67 11.01
N CYS A 74 10.65 0.29 9.99
CA CYS A 74 10.69 -1.03 9.39
C CYS A 74 11.02 -0.97 7.91
N TYR A 75 11.72 -2.00 7.43
CA TYR A 75 12.15 -2.10 6.05
C TYR A 75 12.38 -3.55 5.62
N THR A 76 12.39 -3.76 4.30
CA THR A 76 12.64 -5.06 3.68
C THR A 76 13.75 -4.96 2.64
N ALA A 77 14.55 -6.02 2.49
CA ALA A 77 15.58 -6.09 1.47
C ALA A 77 15.01 -6.55 0.13
N LEU A 78 15.27 -5.77 -0.92
CA LEU A 78 14.86 -6.06 -2.29
C LEU A 78 15.98 -6.72 -3.10
N ARG A 79 17.23 -6.31 -2.86
CA ARG A 79 18.41 -6.78 -3.62
C ARG A 79 19.68 -6.76 -2.79
N GLY A 80 20.64 -7.60 -3.15
CA GLY A 80 22.02 -7.55 -2.68
C GLY A 80 22.43 -8.76 -1.83
N ILE A 81 21.45 -9.48 -1.28
CA ILE A 81 21.68 -10.64 -0.42
C ILE A 81 21.36 -11.93 -1.19
N ASN A 82 22.41 -12.59 -1.71
CA ASN A 82 22.26 -13.84 -2.46
C ASN A 82 21.61 -14.93 -1.58
N GLY A 83 20.62 -15.65 -2.11
CA GLY A 83 19.94 -16.75 -1.41
C GLY A 83 18.85 -16.31 -0.42
N LEU A 84 18.61 -15.00 -0.30
CA LEU A 84 17.52 -14.44 0.50
C LEU A 84 16.16 -14.63 -0.20
N LEU A 85 15.15 -15.03 0.57
CA LEU A 85 13.77 -15.19 0.11
C LEU A 85 12.85 -14.13 0.74
N ASN A 86 13.03 -13.83 2.03
CA ASN A 86 12.31 -12.76 2.72
C ASN A 86 13.20 -12.14 3.80
N TYR A 87 13.04 -10.83 4.00
CA TYR A 87 13.74 -10.08 5.04
C TYR A 87 12.81 -9.01 5.58
N ALA A 88 12.52 -9.04 6.88
CA ALA A 88 11.71 -8.04 7.55
C ALA A 88 12.51 -7.50 8.73
N ALA A 89 13.02 -6.29 8.62
CA ALA A 89 13.80 -5.63 9.66
C ALA A 89 13.00 -4.53 10.34
N ARG A 90 13.27 -4.37 11.64
CA ARG A 90 12.64 -3.38 12.52
C ARG A 90 13.68 -2.80 13.46
N VAL A 91 13.72 -1.48 13.56
CA VAL A 91 14.53 -0.76 14.55
C VAL A 91 13.66 0.16 15.38
N GLU A 92 13.85 0.12 16.69
CA GLU A 92 13.12 0.91 17.68
C GLU A 92 14.08 1.65 18.61
N VAL A 93 13.77 2.91 18.93
CA VAL A 93 14.56 3.72 19.87
C VAL A 93 13.69 4.15 21.05
N THR A 94 13.96 3.57 22.22
CA THR A 94 13.23 3.86 23.47
C THR A 94 14.08 4.72 24.40
N GLY A 95 13.44 5.60 25.17
CA GLY A 95 14.15 6.42 26.15
C GLY A 95 14.65 5.59 27.34
N ALA A 96 15.82 5.92 27.87
CA ALA A 96 16.37 5.28 29.07
C ALA A 96 17.15 6.29 29.92
N ASP A 97 17.34 5.98 31.21
CA ASP A 97 18.13 6.83 32.10
C ASP A 97 19.56 7.01 31.57
N GLY A 98 19.94 8.25 31.27
CA GLY A 98 21.26 8.59 30.73
C GLY A 98 21.46 8.23 29.26
N GLY A 99 20.39 8.13 28.45
CA GLY A 99 20.49 7.95 27.00
C GLY A 99 19.24 7.34 26.37
N CYS A 100 19.43 6.31 25.55
CA CYS A 100 18.36 5.53 24.95
C CYS A 100 18.74 4.05 24.82
N VAL A 101 17.76 3.21 24.51
CA VAL A 101 17.97 1.82 24.11
C VAL A 101 17.54 1.69 22.66
N VAL A 102 18.44 1.15 21.83
CA VAL A 102 18.12 0.80 20.45
C VAL A 102 17.94 -0.71 20.37
N THR A 103 16.80 -1.12 19.84
CA THR A 103 16.48 -2.51 19.55
C THR A 103 16.43 -2.68 18.04
N TRP A 104 17.24 -3.59 17.50
CA TRP A 104 17.27 -3.91 16.08
C TRP A 104 16.98 -5.40 15.89
N HIS A 105 15.96 -5.70 15.12
CA HIS A 105 15.48 -7.05 14.84
C HIS A 105 15.37 -7.29 13.34
N ALA A 106 15.61 -8.53 12.90
CA ALA A 106 15.30 -8.98 11.56
C ALA A 106 14.81 -10.43 11.53
N ASP A 107 13.68 -10.66 10.88
CA ASP A 107 13.21 -11.99 10.51
C ASP A 107 13.66 -12.31 9.08
N ILE A 108 14.34 -13.44 8.94
CA ILE A 108 15.06 -13.82 7.72
C ILE A 108 14.54 -15.18 7.25
N ALA A 109 14.17 -15.26 5.98
CA ALA A 109 13.95 -16.52 5.28
C ALA A 109 14.90 -16.63 4.09
N ALA A 110 15.59 -17.76 3.96
CA ALA A 110 16.60 -17.99 2.94
C ALA A 110 16.70 -19.47 2.55
N SER A 111 17.54 -19.77 1.56
CA SER A 111 17.94 -21.16 1.28
C SER A 111 18.67 -21.77 2.48
N ALA A 112 18.49 -23.07 2.70
CA ALA A 112 18.98 -23.75 3.90
C ALA A 112 20.50 -23.69 4.06
N ASP A 113 21.24 -23.65 2.95
CA ASP A 113 22.70 -23.51 2.90
C ASP A 113 23.19 -22.07 3.19
N ARG A 114 22.29 -21.08 3.17
CA ARG A 114 22.64 -19.66 3.32
C ARG A 114 22.10 -19.01 4.58
N ILE A 115 21.07 -19.58 5.21
CA ILE A 115 20.37 -18.94 6.33
C ILE A 115 21.30 -18.52 7.48
N ASP A 116 22.20 -19.40 7.91
CA ASP A 116 23.09 -19.13 9.04
C ASP A 116 24.10 -18.04 8.71
N GLY A 117 24.63 -18.05 7.48
CA GLY A 117 25.57 -17.03 7.01
C GLY A 117 24.91 -15.66 6.84
N ILE A 118 23.65 -15.62 6.37
CA ILE A 118 22.89 -14.37 6.27
C ILE A 118 22.58 -13.84 7.67
N ALA A 119 22.12 -14.69 8.60
CA ALA A 119 21.83 -14.27 9.98
C ALA A 119 23.08 -13.72 10.69
N ALA A 120 24.20 -14.43 10.63
CA ALA A 120 25.46 -13.97 11.22
C ALA A 120 25.96 -12.64 10.58
N GLY A 121 25.80 -12.50 9.27
CA GLY A 121 26.13 -11.26 8.56
C GLY A 121 25.23 -10.09 8.98
N THR A 122 23.93 -10.31 9.09
CA THR A 122 22.96 -9.31 9.56
C THR A 122 23.27 -8.87 11.00
N GLU A 123 23.55 -9.81 11.90
CA GLU A 123 23.95 -9.50 13.28
C GLU A 123 25.21 -8.63 13.32
N ALA A 124 26.24 -8.99 12.56
CA ALA A 124 27.47 -8.20 12.48
C ALA A 124 27.25 -6.78 11.95
N ILE A 125 26.36 -6.62 10.95
CA ILE A 125 25.99 -5.30 10.42
C ILE A 125 25.23 -4.48 11.48
N PHE A 126 24.27 -5.08 12.19
CA PHE A 126 23.54 -4.38 13.25
C PHE A 126 24.48 -3.92 14.37
N GLU A 127 25.37 -4.79 14.83
CA GLU A 127 26.34 -4.45 15.88
C GLU A 127 27.29 -3.32 15.46
N ALA A 128 27.82 -3.37 14.23
CA ALA A 128 28.68 -2.31 13.68
C ALA A 128 27.95 -0.96 13.55
N GLY A 129 26.65 -0.98 13.21
CA GLY A 129 25.82 0.21 13.19
C GLY A 129 25.62 0.80 14.58
N LEU A 130 25.36 -0.06 15.58
CA LEU A 130 25.20 0.37 16.97
C LEU A 130 26.51 0.91 17.56
N ASP A 131 27.66 0.32 17.23
CA ASP A 131 29.00 0.86 17.56
C ASP A 131 29.17 2.29 16.99
N ALA A 132 28.78 2.50 15.74
CA ALA A 132 28.92 3.80 15.07
C ALA A 132 27.99 4.88 15.65
N LEU A 133 26.77 4.51 16.05
CA LEU A 133 25.82 5.42 16.71
C LEU A 133 26.31 5.85 18.10
N ASP A 134 26.91 4.93 18.85
CA ASP A 134 27.47 5.25 20.18
C ASP A 134 28.75 6.10 20.08
N ALA A 135 29.56 5.88 19.05
CA ALA A 135 30.79 6.63 18.80
C ALA A 135 30.57 8.04 18.21
N LYS A 136 29.39 8.34 17.64
CA LYS A 136 29.11 9.59 16.92
C LYS A 136 27.67 10.08 17.11
N THR A 137 27.47 11.08 17.96
CA THR A 137 26.31 11.99 17.85
C THR A 137 26.73 13.42 17.55
N THR A 138 27.31 13.60 16.38
CA THR A 138 27.38 14.89 15.69
C THR A 138 27.10 14.69 14.19
N SER A 139 26.02 13.97 13.85
CA SER A 139 25.54 13.96 12.47
C SER A 139 24.77 15.26 12.19
N LYS A 140 25.05 15.90 11.05
CA LYS A 140 24.22 16.99 10.53
C LYS A 140 22.86 16.38 10.19
N SER A 141 21.79 16.83 10.87
CA SER A 141 20.42 16.45 10.49
C SER A 141 20.22 16.74 9.00
N ILE A 142 19.71 15.76 8.23
CA ILE A 142 19.26 16.03 6.87
C ILE A 142 18.19 17.13 6.96
N PRO A 143 18.34 18.27 6.27
CA PRO A 143 17.35 19.34 6.31
C PRO A 143 15.99 18.80 5.89
N ARG A 144 14.99 18.89 6.77
CA ARG A 144 13.61 18.54 6.41
C ARG A 144 13.11 19.52 5.34
N PRO A 145 12.34 19.07 4.33
CA PRO A 145 11.69 19.96 3.38
C PRO A 145 10.89 21.02 4.16
N LYS A 146 11.13 22.29 3.84
CA LYS A 146 10.43 23.40 4.49
C LYS A 146 9.19 23.72 3.68
N LEU A 147 8.05 23.72 4.34
CA LEU A 147 6.81 24.22 3.76
C LEU A 147 6.96 25.71 3.44
N GLN A 148 6.96 26.05 2.16
CA GLN A 148 6.72 27.41 1.69
C GLN A 148 5.24 27.70 1.92
N ARG A 149 4.94 28.49 2.95
CA ARG A 149 3.56 28.82 3.29
C ARG A 149 2.98 29.77 2.25
N GLY A 150 1.85 29.39 1.68
CA GLY A 150 1.00 30.31 0.92
C GLY A 150 0.12 31.14 1.87
N ASP A 151 -0.09 32.40 1.52
CA ASP A 151 -1.13 33.26 2.11
C ASP A 151 -2.28 33.40 1.08
N VAL A 152 -2.80 32.26 0.62
CA VAL A 152 -3.85 32.19 -0.41
C VAL A 152 -5.21 32.00 0.26
N VAL A 153 -6.16 32.88 -0.04
CA VAL A 153 -7.57 32.67 0.33
C VAL A 153 -8.13 31.59 -0.61
N PRO A 154 -8.69 30.47 -0.10
CA PRO A 154 -9.25 29.44 -0.95
C PRO A 154 -10.39 29.97 -1.84
N ASP A 155 -10.32 29.65 -3.13
CA ASP A 155 -11.42 29.88 -4.07
C ASP A 155 -12.51 28.84 -3.85
N VAL A 156 -13.77 29.19 -4.14
CA VAL A 156 -14.90 28.26 -4.08
C VAL A 156 -15.45 28.02 -5.47
N THR A 157 -15.68 26.76 -5.82
CA THR A 157 -16.31 26.37 -7.08
C THR A 157 -17.39 25.34 -6.80
N VAL A 158 -18.55 25.54 -7.43
CA VAL A 158 -19.62 24.56 -7.44
C VAL A 158 -19.56 23.79 -8.75
N ILE A 159 -19.40 22.48 -8.67
CA ILE A 159 -19.42 21.58 -9.81
C ILE A 159 -20.87 21.14 -10.01
N GLY A 160 -21.44 21.49 -11.18
CA GLY A 160 -22.82 21.17 -11.51
C GLY A 160 -23.02 19.67 -11.70
N GLY A 161 -24.12 19.12 -11.18
CA GLY A 161 -24.42 17.69 -11.19
C GLY A 161 -25.62 17.38 -10.30
N LEU A 162 -25.90 16.10 -10.06
CA LEU A 162 -26.85 15.64 -9.05
C LEU A 162 -26.16 14.56 -8.19
N PRO A 163 -25.53 14.92 -7.05
CA PRO A 163 -25.56 16.23 -6.40
C PRO A 163 -24.67 17.30 -7.07
N GLU A 164 -25.02 18.57 -6.87
CA GLU A 164 -24.07 19.69 -6.99
C GLU A 164 -23.05 19.61 -5.85
N LEU A 165 -21.76 19.76 -6.17
CA LEU A 165 -20.66 19.64 -5.21
C LEU A 165 -19.90 20.97 -5.07
N SER A 166 -19.86 21.51 -3.86
CA SER A 166 -19.07 22.68 -3.47
C SER A 166 -17.66 22.26 -3.08
N VAL A 167 -16.66 22.90 -3.69
CA VAL A 167 -15.25 22.61 -3.48
C VAL A 167 -14.49 23.90 -3.22
N ARG A 168 -13.76 23.95 -2.10
CA ARG A 168 -12.81 25.02 -1.75
C ARG A 168 -11.43 24.61 -2.23
N HIS A 169 -10.73 25.41 -3.01
CA HIS A 169 -9.46 24.99 -3.63
C HIS A 169 -8.43 26.10 -3.69
N GLY A 170 -7.18 25.70 -3.90
CA GLY A 170 -6.04 26.59 -4.08
C GLY A 170 -4.94 25.92 -4.89
N GLY A 171 -4.00 26.73 -5.38
CA GLY A 171 -2.86 26.27 -6.19
C GLY A 171 -3.11 26.36 -7.69
N GLN A 172 -2.07 26.04 -8.47
CA GLN A 172 -2.08 26.20 -9.93
C GLN A 172 -2.49 24.89 -10.63
N LYS A 173 -3.77 24.75 -10.97
CA LYS A 173 -4.37 23.59 -11.67
C LYS A 173 -3.59 23.09 -12.89
N ALA A 174 -2.81 23.95 -13.55
CA ALA A 174 -2.13 23.63 -14.81
C ALA A 174 -0.77 22.92 -14.65
N GLN A 175 -0.28 22.68 -13.43
CA GLN A 175 1.11 22.25 -13.19
C GLN A 175 1.28 20.87 -12.53
N SER A 176 0.21 20.22 -12.07
CA SER A 176 0.24 18.82 -11.62
C SER A 176 -1.05 18.11 -12.03
N ASP A 177 -0.93 16.87 -12.51
CA ASP A 177 -2.05 15.99 -12.82
C ASP A 177 -2.60 15.27 -11.57
N THR A 178 -2.00 15.53 -10.41
CA THR A 178 -2.43 15.00 -9.11
C THR A 178 -3.18 16.07 -8.33
N LEU A 179 -4.35 15.71 -7.79
CA LEU A 179 -5.10 16.56 -6.86
C LEU A 179 -4.95 16.02 -5.42
N VAL A 180 -4.62 16.91 -4.48
CA VAL A 180 -4.72 16.60 -3.05
C VAL A 180 -6.12 16.98 -2.57
N LEU A 181 -6.99 15.99 -2.38
CA LEU A 181 -8.40 16.18 -2.03
C LEU A 181 -8.64 15.90 -0.55
N PHE A 182 -9.18 16.88 0.17
CA PHE A 182 -9.52 16.80 1.58
C PHE A 182 -11.00 16.49 1.79
N LEU A 183 -11.29 15.51 2.65
CA LEU A 183 -12.63 15.07 3.04
C LEU A 183 -12.83 15.32 4.54
N HIS A 184 -13.89 16.05 4.90
CA HIS A 184 -14.19 16.38 6.30
C HIS A 184 -14.89 15.23 7.05
N GLY A 185 -14.92 15.33 8.38
CA GLY A 185 -15.65 14.40 9.25
C GLY A 185 -17.17 14.66 9.26
N ILE A 186 -17.95 13.73 9.83
CA ILE A 186 -19.43 13.78 9.82
C ILE A 186 -20.02 15.03 10.49
N GLY A 187 -19.30 15.62 11.44
CA GLY A 187 -19.68 16.86 12.14
C GLY A 187 -19.05 18.13 11.55
N GLY A 188 -18.39 18.02 10.40
CA GLY A 188 -17.60 19.08 9.78
C GLY A 188 -18.14 19.56 8.43
N ASN A 189 -17.34 20.38 7.76
CA ASN A 189 -17.52 20.81 6.37
C ASN A 189 -16.16 21.20 5.77
N ALA A 190 -16.11 21.61 4.50
CA ALA A 190 -14.85 21.92 3.81
C ALA A 190 -14.00 23.02 4.48
N THR A 191 -14.63 23.94 5.24
CA THR A 191 -13.90 25.02 5.95
C THR A 191 -12.93 24.48 7.01
N ASN A 192 -13.15 23.26 7.49
CA ASN A 192 -12.25 22.62 8.46
C ASN A 192 -10.84 22.39 7.92
N TRP A 193 -10.67 22.46 6.60
CA TRP A 193 -9.39 22.32 5.92
C TRP A 193 -8.80 23.64 5.43
N ASP A 194 -9.40 24.80 5.72
CA ASP A 194 -8.94 26.10 5.21
C ASP A 194 -7.47 26.38 5.56
N ALA A 195 -7.03 26.01 6.78
CA ALA A 195 -5.65 26.17 7.21
C ALA A 195 -4.66 25.29 6.42
N GLN A 196 -5.09 24.10 5.99
CA GLN A 196 -4.30 23.18 5.16
C GLN A 196 -4.28 23.64 3.71
N VAL A 197 -5.44 23.96 3.14
CA VAL A 197 -5.59 24.46 1.76
C VAL A 197 -4.74 25.72 1.57
N THR A 198 -4.86 26.69 2.48
CA THR A 198 -4.08 27.94 2.45
C THR A 198 -2.57 27.67 2.47
N ALA A 199 -2.12 26.83 3.40
CA ALA A 199 -0.68 26.60 3.61
C ALA A 199 -0.03 25.78 2.48
N LEU A 200 -0.77 24.87 1.86
CA LEU A 200 -0.26 23.93 0.85
C LEU A 200 -0.43 24.44 -0.59
N ALA A 201 -1.36 25.37 -0.86
CA ALA A 201 -1.68 25.87 -2.20
C ALA A 201 -0.47 26.45 -2.97
N ALA A 202 0.58 26.91 -2.28
CA ALA A 202 1.78 27.41 -2.95
C ALA A 202 2.60 26.32 -3.66
N GLN A 203 2.48 25.06 -3.25
CA GLN A 203 3.31 23.95 -3.72
C GLN A 203 2.50 22.77 -4.28
N TYR A 204 1.19 22.75 -4.08
CA TYR A 204 0.33 21.62 -4.41
C TYR A 204 -0.98 22.10 -5.03
N ASN A 205 -1.57 21.28 -5.90
CA ASN A 205 -2.95 21.43 -6.34
C ASN A 205 -3.86 20.83 -5.26
N VAL A 206 -4.56 21.68 -4.51
CA VAL A 206 -5.29 21.28 -3.29
C VAL A 206 -6.76 21.65 -3.38
N ALA A 207 -7.63 20.78 -2.87
CA ALA A 207 -9.07 21.02 -2.79
C ALA A 207 -9.66 20.36 -1.54
N ALA A 208 -10.61 21.03 -0.89
CA ALA A 208 -11.45 20.48 0.16
C ALA A 208 -12.90 20.48 -0.32
N MET A 209 -13.52 19.31 -0.36
CA MET A 209 -14.90 19.14 -0.81
C MET A 209 -15.85 19.21 0.38
N ASP A 210 -16.96 19.93 0.22
CA ASP A 210 -18.13 19.71 1.06
C ASP A 210 -18.77 18.39 0.61
N LEU A 211 -18.81 17.39 1.49
CA LEU A 211 -19.49 16.13 1.19
C LEU A 211 -20.96 16.40 0.82
N ARG A 212 -21.57 15.53 0.02
CA ARG A 212 -23.00 15.63 -0.35
C ARG A 212 -23.90 16.02 0.81
N GLY A 213 -24.74 17.04 0.60
CA GLY A 213 -25.64 17.61 1.59
C GLY A 213 -25.01 18.50 2.67
N TYR A 214 -23.69 18.66 2.69
CA TYR A 214 -22.97 19.58 3.59
C TYR A 214 -22.64 20.90 2.89
N GLY A 215 -22.51 21.97 3.68
CA GLY A 215 -21.99 23.25 3.20
C GLY A 215 -22.70 23.75 1.94
N GLY A 216 -21.93 23.98 0.87
CA GLY A 216 -22.48 24.40 -0.42
C GLY A 216 -22.92 23.25 -1.34
N SER A 217 -22.74 21.98 -0.94
CA SER A 217 -23.12 20.80 -1.71
C SER A 217 -24.59 20.44 -1.48
N SER A 218 -25.30 20.15 -2.57
CA SER A 218 -26.67 19.64 -2.46
C SER A 218 -26.68 18.19 -1.96
N LEU A 219 -27.78 17.77 -1.35
CA LEU A 219 -28.02 16.35 -1.08
C LEU A 219 -28.52 15.67 -2.36
N GLY A 220 -28.14 14.41 -2.56
CA GLY A 220 -28.64 13.58 -3.66
C GLY A 220 -30.15 13.32 -3.58
N THR A 221 -30.68 12.63 -4.59
CA THR A 221 -32.14 12.36 -4.70
C THR A 221 -32.62 11.17 -3.86
N GLY A 222 -31.71 10.35 -3.36
CA GLY A 222 -32.00 9.20 -2.52
C GLY A 222 -31.02 9.08 -1.34
N PRO A 223 -31.21 8.08 -0.47
CA PRO A 223 -30.31 7.83 0.67
C PRO A 223 -28.90 7.53 0.18
N SER A 224 -27.91 8.23 0.72
CA SER A 224 -26.52 8.05 0.29
C SER A 224 -25.98 6.67 0.68
N GLN A 225 -25.22 6.08 -0.24
CA GLN A 225 -24.39 4.91 -0.03
C GLN A 225 -22.91 5.30 -0.16
N ILE A 226 -22.03 4.40 0.27
CA ILE A 226 -20.59 4.61 0.20
C ILE A 226 -20.08 4.78 -1.23
N ASP A 227 -20.67 4.07 -2.18
CA ASP A 227 -20.32 4.16 -3.60
C ASP A 227 -20.62 5.56 -4.15
N ASP A 228 -21.69 6.19 -3.67
CA ASP A 228 -22.00 7.54 -4.12
C ASP A 228 -20.96 8.58 -3.65
N TYR A 229 -20.39 8.40 -2.45
CA TYR A 229 -19.26 9.24 -2.00
C TYR A 229 -18.00 8.99 -2.83
N CYS A 230 -17.79 7.76 -3.30
CA CYS A 230 -16.68 7.43 -4.20
C CYS A 230 -16.87 8.09 -5.57
N ASP A 231 -18.09 8.07 -6.10
CA ASP A 231 -18.45 8.74 -7.34
C ASP A 231 -18.28 10.27 -7.23
N ASP A 232 -18.65 10.88 -6.10
CA ASP A 232 -18.39 12.30 -5.84
C ASP A 232 -16.89 12.63 -5.91
N ILE A 233 -16.04 11.78 -5.32
CA ILE A 233 -14.57 11.96 -5.36
C ILE A 233 -14.06 11.90 -6.81
N LEU A 234 -14.49 10.89 -7.60
CA LEU A 234 -14.12 10.77 -9.01
C LEU A 234 -14.63 11.97 -9.82
N PHE A 235 -15.82 12.47 -9.51
CA PHE A 235 -16.42 13.61 -10.18
C PHE A 235 -15.63 14.89 -9.92
N VAL A 236 -15.23 15.15 -8.66
CA VAL A 236 -14.33 16.26 -8.33
C VAL A 236 -12.96 16.10 -8.98
N MET A 237 -12.37 14.91 -8.94
CA MET A 237 -11.08 14.62 -9.60
C MET A 237 -11.13 15.01 -11.08
N THR A 238 -12.19 14.57 -11.77
CA THR A 238 -12.41 14.84 -13.19
C THR A 238 -12.63 16.33 -13.46
N ALA A 239 -13.45 17.01 -12.64
CA ALA A 239 -13.72 18.45 -12.79
C ALA A 239 -12.47 19.32 -12.60
N PHE A 240 -11.49 18.83 -11.83
CA PHE A 240 -10.19 19.48 -11.64
C PHE A 240 -9.15 19.09 -12.69
N GLY A 241 -9.49 18.21 -13.63
CA GLY A 241 -8.57 17.73 -14.67
C GLY A 241 -7.46 16.82 -14.14
N ALA A 242 -7.63 16.27 -12.94
CA ALA A 242 -6.66 15.38 -12.32
C ALA A 242 -6.87 13.95 -12.82
N SER A 243 -5.77 13.22 -12.97
CA SER A 243 -5.75 11.79 -13.30
C SER A 243 -5.45 10.92 -12.07
N ARG A 244 -4.85 11.52 -11.03
CA ARG A 244 -4.45 10.88 -9.77
C ARG A 244 -4.83 11.73 -8.56
N LEU A 245 -4.90 11.09 -7.41
CA LEU A 245 -5.29 11.68 -6.14
C LEU A 245 -4.27 11.38 -5.04
N VAL A 246 -3.98 12.38 -4.22
CA VAL A 246 -3.73 12.14 -2.80
C VAL A 246 -5.03 12.39 -2.06
N LEU A 247 -5.58 11.37 -1.41
CA LEU A 247 -6.83 11.53 -0.66
C LEU A 247 -6.53 11.72 0.82
N VAL A 248 -7.05 12.79 1.41
CA VAL A 248 -6.85 13.15 2.81
C VAL A 248 -8.20 13.16 3.53
N GLY A 249 -8.44 12.16 4.37
CA GLY A 249 -9.65 12.04 5.15
C GLY A 249 -9.46 12.46 6.60
N LEU A 250 -10.53 12.98 7.21
CA LEU A 250 -10.68 13.10 8.66
C LEU A 250 -11.92 12.33 9.12
N SER A 251 -11.76 11.41 10.08
CA SER A 251 -12.87 10.68 10.73
C SER A 251 -13.78 9.99 9.70
N TYR A 252 -15.01 10.46 9.51
CA TYR A 252 -15.89 9.99 8.44
C TYR A 252 -15.26 10.07 7.04
N GLY A 253 -14.54 11.16 6.74
CA GLY A 253 -13.79 11.31 5.50
C GLY A 253 -12.64 10.29 5.37
N SER A 254 -12.06 9.82 6.48
CA SER A 254 -11.07 8.74 6.45
C SER A 254 -11.71 7.39 6.16
N TRP A 255 -12.89 7.11 6.73
CA TRP A 255 -13.65 5.90 6.40
C TRP A 255 -14.04 5.86 4.92
N ILE A 256 -14.53 6.98 4.38
CA ILE A 256 -14.79 7.15 2.94
C ILE A 256 -13.49 6.94 2.15
N GLY A 257 -12.39 7.58 2.57
CA GLY A 257 -11.11 7.47 1.88
C GLY A 257 -10.53 6.06 1.84
N THR A 258 -10.68 5.28 2.92
CA THR A 258 -10.30 3.86 2.96
C THR A 258 -11.15 3.04 2.00
N SER A 259 -12.47 3.27 1.97
CA SER A 259 -13.39 2.57 1.07
C SER A 259 -13.14 2.91 -0.40
N PHE A 260 -12.78 4.17 -0.70
CA PHE A 260 -12.33 4.61 -2.01
C PHE A 260 -11.03 3.90 -2.41
N ALA A 261 -10.05 3.82 -1.51
CA ALA A 261 -8.77 3.16 -1.78
C ALA A 261 -8.95 1.67 -2.14
N MET A 262 -9.94 1.00 -1.56
CA MET A 262 -10.25 -0.39 -1.89
C MET A 262 -10.91 -0.59 -3.27
N ARG A 263 -11.57 0.43 -3.81
CA ARG A 263 -12.26 0.38 -5.13
C ARG A 263 -11.43 0.97 -6.26
N HIS A 264 -10.65 1.99 -5.96
CA HIS A 264 -10.00 2.86 -6.94
C HIS A 264 -8.52 3.09 -6.56
N SER A 265 -7.82 2.05 -6.12
CA SER A 265 -6.39 2.12 -5.77
C SER A 265 -5.53 2.63 -6.93
N ASP A 266 -5.93 2.35 -8.18
CA ASP A 266 -5.28 2.85 -9.39
C ASP A 266 -5.29 4.39 -9.50
N LYS A 267 -6.24 5.06 -8.84
CA LYS A 267 -6.33 6.52 -8.80
C LYS A 267 -5.46 7.15 -7.72
N LEU A 268 -4.98 6.38 -6.75
CA LEU A 268 -4.24 6.92 -5.61
C LEU A 268 -2.73 6.94 -5.85
N VAL A 269 -2.09 8.04 -5.47
CA VAL A 269 -0.63 8.15 -5.25
C VAL A 269 -0.29 8.23 -3.76
N GLY A 270 -1.28 8.46 -2.90
CA GLY A 270 -1.11 8.52 -1.46
C GLY A 270 -2.45 8.62 -0.75
N LEU A 271 -2.48 8.12 0.48
CA LEU A 271 -3.66 8.15 1.34
C LEU A 271 -3.28 8.72 2.72
N VAL A 272 -4.03 9.70 3.21
CA VAL A 272 -3.85 10.26 4.55
C VAL A 272 -5.13 10.08 5.35
N LEU A 273 -5.04 9.43 6.50
CA LEU A 273 -6.17 9.09 7.36
C LEU A 273 -5.97 9.74 8.72
N ALA A 274 -6.73 10.80 8.99
CA ALA A 274 -6.71 11.52 10.24
C ALA A 274 -7.89 11.11 11.14
N GLY A 275 -7.66 10.90 12.44
CA GLY A 275 -8.73 10.75 13.44
C GLY A 275 -9.73 9.63 13.14
N GLY A 276 -9.27 8.47 12.68
CA GLY A 276 -10.10 7.31 12.33
C GLY A 276 -9.74 6.74 10.96
N CYS A 277 -9.94 5.44 10.75
CA CYS A 277 -9.69 4.76 9.46
C CYS A 277 -10.78 3.73 9.16
N THR A 278 -11.04 2.81 10.10
CA THR A 278 -11.92 1.65 9.91
C THR A 278 -13.40 1.96 10.13
N GLY A 279 -13.71 2.96 10.95
CA GLY A 279 -15.08 3.41 11.22
C GLY A 279 -15.98 2.24 11.66
N MET A 280 -17.22 2.24 11.15
CA MET A 280 -18.21 1.20 11.47
C MET A 280 -18.02 -0.11 10.69
N SER A 281 -17.09 -0.17 9.73
CA SER A 281 -16.84 -1.39 8.93
C SER A 281 -16.37 -2.57 9.78
N GLU A 282 -15.68 -2.29 10.89
CA GLU A 282 -15.20 -3.32 11.84
C GLU A 282 -16.08 -3.47 13.08
N ALA A 283 -17.03 -2.54 13.30
CA ALA A 283 -17.99 -2.62 14.40
C ALA A 283 -19.01 -3.74 14.17
N ASP A 284 -19.48 -4.38 15.23
CA ASP A 284 -20.52 -5.40 15.11
C ASP A 284 -21.91 -4.77 14.83
N PRO A 285 -22.90 -5.53 14.32
CA PRO A 285 -24.22 -4.98 13.99
C PRO A 285 -24.95 -4.29 15.15
N ARG A 286 -24.75 -4.73 16.40
CA ARG A 286 -25.37 -4.11 17.59
C ARG A 286 -24.68 -2.81 17.95
N GLU A 287 -23.35 -2.75 17.82
CA GLU A 287 -22.59 -1.51 18.02
C GLU A 287 -23.00 -0.45 17.00
N ARG A 288 -23.12 -0.83 15.72
CA ARG A 288 -23.60 0.04 14.64
C ARG A 288 -25.00 0.59 14.95
N GLU A 289 -25.92 -0.28 15.33
CA GLU A 289 -27.29 0.10 15.65
C GLU A 289 -27.36 1.00 16.89
N THR A 290 -26.61 0.68 17.94
CA THR A 290 -26.53 1.48 19.17
C THR A 290 -25.98 2.87 18.87
N PHE A 291 -24.93 2.95 18.04
CA PHE A 291 -24.40 4.22 17.57
C PHE A 291 -25.46 4.99 16.79
N ARG A 292 -26.08 4.40 15.77
CA ARG A 292 -27.11 5.04 14.94
C ARG A 292 -28.25 5.60 15.79
N VAL A 293 -28.90 4.75 16.59
CA VAL A 293 -30.06 5.11 17.42
C VAL A 293 -29.72 6.22 18.40
N SER A 294 -28.57 6.15 19.08
CA SER A 294 -28.21 7.17 20.07
C SER A 294 -27.99 8.57 19.47
N ARG A 295 -27.73 8.67 18.15
CA ARG A 295 -27.62 9.96 17.44
C ARG A 295 -28.91 10.34 16.70
N GLU A 296 -29.74 9.38 16.31
CA GLU A 296 -31.07 9.65 15.72
C GLU A 296 -32.11 10.08 16.77
N VAL A 297 -32.04 9.57 18.00
CA VAL A 297 -33.02 9.90 19.06
C VAL A 297 -33.14 11.42 19.33
N PRO A 298 -32.04 12.20 19.47
CA PRO A 298 -32.15 13.66 19.56
C PRO A 298 -32.82 14.29 18.35
N LEU A 299 -32.50 13.81 17.14
CA LEU A 299 -33.10 14.31 15.90
C LEU A 299 -34.61 14.00 15.83
N ASP A 300 -35.02 12.80 16.26
CA ASP A 300 -36.43 12.38 16.32
C ASP A 300 -37.22 13.22 17.34
N ALA A 301 -36.55 13.68 18.40
CA ALA A 301 -37.09 14.61 19.38
C ALA A 301 -37.12 16.08 18.89
N GLY A 302 -36.74 16.34 17.62
CA GLY A 302 -36.75 17.66 17.01
C GLY A 302 -35.52 18.52 17.29
N GLN A 303 -34.48 17.97 17.92
CA GLN A 303 -33.20 18.67 18.04
C GLN A 303 -32.47 18.68 16.69
N THR A 304 -31.61 19.67 16.52
CA THR A 304 -30.75 19.86 15.37
C THR A 304 -29.29 19.63 15.74
N PRO A 305 -28.39 19.41 14.77
CA PRO A 305 -26.95 19.38 15.02
C PRO A 305 -26.42 20.57 15.84
N ALA A 306 -27.03 21.75 15.72
CA ALA A 306 -26.67 22.92 16.52
C ALA A 306 -26.94 22.72 18.03
N ASP A 307 -28.01 22.01 18.40
CA ASP A 307 -28.43 21.84 19.80
C ASP A 307 -27.47 20.92 20.57
N PHE A 308 -26.97 19.87 19.93
CA PHE A 308 -26.04 18.93 20.56
C PHE A 308 -24.56 19.19 20.24
N ALA A 309 -24.25 20.17 19.37
CA ALA A 309 -22.87 20.56 19.05
C ALA A 309 -21.99 20.85 20.29
N PRO A 310 -22.43 21.60 21.32
CA PRO A 310 -21.58 21.86 22.48
C PRO A 310 -21.14 20.58 23.20
N ALA A 311 -22.07 19.65 23.44
CA ALA A 311 -21.80 18.39 24.11
C ALA A 311 -20.85 17.49 23.30
N VAL A 312 -20.99 17.50 21.97
CA VAL A 312 -20.09 16.75 21.08
C VAL A 312 -18.70 17.37 21.08
N VAL A 313 -18.58 18.70 20.98
CA VAL A 313 -17.29 19.41 21.02
C VAL A 313 -16.53 19.17 22.32
N ASP A 314 -17.22 19.10 23.46
CA ASP A 314 -16.59 18.78 24.75
C ASP A 314 -15.99 17.38 24.81
N ILE A 315 -16.50 16.44 24.00
CA ILE A 315 -15.97 15.09 23.90
C ILE A 315 -14.76 15.04 22.96
N ILE A 316 -14.88 15.66 21.77
CA ILE A 316 -13.93 15.49 20.66
C ILE A 316 -12.73 16.43 20.71
N ALA A 317 -12.86 17.60 21.33
CA ALA A 317 -11.77 18.58 21.40
C ALA A 317 -10.73 18.18 22.46
N GLY A 318 -9.46 18.41 22.13
CA GLY A 318 -8.35 18.23 23.05
C GLY A 318 -8.38 19.23 24.21
N PRO A 319 -7.63 18.94 25.29
CA PRO A 319 -7.53 19.83 26.44
C PRO A 319 -6.94 21.20 26.07
N ASP A 320 -6.08 21.26 25.05
CA ASP A 320 -5.40 22.49 24.62
C ASP A 320 -6.17 23.25 23.52
N ALA A 321 -7.34 22.75 23.09
CA ALA A 321 -8.16 23.43 22.10
C ALA A 321 -8.64 24.80 22.61
N THR A 322 -8.26 25.85 21.89
CA THR A 322 -8.67 27.23 22.18
C THR A 322 -10.18 27.43 21.97
N GLU A 323 -10.77 28.45 22.59
CA GLU A 323 -12.20 28.72 22.41
C GLU A 323 -12.54 29.02 20.94
N ALA A 324 -11.65 29.71 20.21
CA ALA A 324 -11.85 29.94 18.78
C ALA A 324 -11.92 28.63 17.95
N GLN A 325 -11.10 27.64 18.30
CA GLN A 325 -11.17 26.31 17.66
C GLN A 325 -12.44 25.56 18.05
N ARG A 326 -12.83 25.61 19.32
CA ARG A 326 -14.10 25.02 19.80
C ARG A 326 -15.30 25.66 19.11
N ASP A 327 -15.32 26.97 18.97
CA ASP A 327 -16.37 27.71 18.27
C ASP A 327 -16.40 27.37 16.78
N ALA A 328 -15.26 27.19 16.13
CA ALA A 328 -15.22 26.71 14.74
C ALA A 328 -15.82 25.31 14.59
N MET A 329 -15.55 24.39 15.54
CA MET A 329 -16.17 23.05 15.55
C MET A 329 -17.69 23.14 15.78
N ARG A 330 -18.14 23.95 16.76
CA ARG A 330 -19.57 24.18 17.03
C ARG A 330 -20.27 24.77 15.80
N ALA A 331 -19.66 25.77 15.15
CA ALA A 331 -20.21 26.40 13.95
C ALA A 331 -20.29 25.42 12.77
N SER A 332 -19.28 24.58 12.60
CA SER A 332 -19.28 23.55 11.55
C SER A 332 -20.43 22.58 11.73
N MET A 333 -20.63 22.11 12.97
CA MET A 333 -21.67 21.17 13.30
C MET A 333 -23.07 21.80 13.23
N ALA A 334 -23.22 23.05 13.70
CA ALA A 334 -24.48 23.78 13.65
C ALA A 334 -24.96 24.09 12.22
N ALA A 335 -24.04 24.13 11.24
CA ALA A 335 -24.39 24.36 9.85
C ALA A 335 -24.97 23.13 9.14
N ILE A 336 -24.93 21.94 9.76
CA ILE A 336 -25.37 20.69 9.12
C ILE A 336 -26.89 20.58 9.16
N PRO A 337 -27.57 20.42 8.01
CA PRO A 337 -28.99 20.10 8.00
C PRO A 337 -29.27 18.75 8.69
N SER A 338 -30.32 18.66 9.52
CA SER A 338 -30.68 17.42 10.21
C SER A 338 -30.89 16.23 9.27
N ALA A 339 -31.42 16.49 8.06
CA ALA A 339 -31.59 15.47 7.02
C ALA A 339 -30.25 14.92 6.53
N THR A 340 -29.28 15.80 6.26
CA THR A 340 -27.91 15.42 5.88
C THR A 340 -27.22 14.62 6.99
N TYR A 341 -27.30 15.08 8.24
CA TYR A 341 -26.67 14.38 9.36
C TYR A 341 -27.25 12.96 9.52
N ARG A 342 -28.57 12.82 9.39
CA ARG A 342 -29.23 11.51 9.42
C ARG A 342 -28.81 10.61 8.25
N ASP A 343 -28.79 11.15 7.04
CA ASP A 343 -28.37 10.43 5.84
C ASP A 343 -26.93 9.89 5.97
N ALA A 344 -26.00 10.74 6.41
CA ALA A 344 -24.62 10.34 6.66
C ALA A 344 -24.50 9.28 7.77
N LEU A 345 -25.27 9.38 8.86
CA LEU A 345 -25.29 8.36 9.92
C LEU A 345 -25.78 7.01 9.40
N GLN A 346 -26.82 7.01 8.56
CA GLN A 346 -27.37 5.79 7.97
C GLN A 346 -26.37 5.12 7.03
N CYS A 347 -25.71 5.89 6.16
CA CYS A 347 -24.62 5.38 5.33
C CYS A 347 -23.47 4.83 6.19
N PHE A 348 -22.98 5.63 7.14
CA PHE A 348 -21.85 5.24 7.99
C PHE A 348 -22.11 3.94 8.76
N THR A 349 -23.33 3.74 9.27
CA THR A 349 -23.67 2.57 10.09
C THR A 349 -24.14 1.36 9.28
N ASN A 350 -24.18 1.47 7.95
CA ASN A 350 -24.51 0.38 7.03
C ASN A 350 -23.38 0.13 6.00
N PRO A 351 -22.14 -0.16 6.44
CA PRO A 351 -21.04 -0.41 5.53
C PRO A 351 -21.28 -1.72 4.74
N LEU A 352 -20.98 -1.69 3.44
CA LEU A 352 -21.16 -2.83 2.53
C LEU A 352 -20.10 -3.93 2.71
N GLU A 353 -18.93 -3.59 3.23
CA GLU A 353 -17.75 -4.47 3.21
C GLU A 353 -16.96 -4.43 4.53
N GLN A 354 -16.23 -5.52 4.78
CA GLN A 354 -15.08 -5.49 5.70
C GLN A 354 -13.86 -4.97 4.96
N PHE A 355 -13.02 -4.19 5.64
CA PHE A 355 -11.85 -3.61 5.01
C PHE A 355 -10.75 -4.65 4.75
N ASP A 356 -10.32 -4.70 3.48
CA ASP A 356 -9.23 -5.52 2.99
C ASP A 356 -8.05 -4.61 2.63
N PHE A 357 -7.13 -4.47 3.58
CA PHE A 357 -5.96 -3.62 3.41
C PHE A 357 -4.99 -4.12 2.33
N SER A 358 -5.11 -5.36 1.83
CA SER A 358 -4.32 -5.84 0.68
C SER A 358 -4.66 -5.10 -0.63
N LYS A 359 -5.74 -4.32 -0.66
CA LYS A 359 -6.10 -3.47 -1.80
C LYS A 359 -5.42 -2.11 -1.77
N ILE A 360 -4.77 -1.73 -0.67
CA ILE A 360 -4.09 -0.45 -0.52
C ILE A 360 -2.61 -0.64 -0.85
N ASP A 361 -2.19 -0.14 -2.01
CA ASP A 361 -0.80 -0.29 -2.49
C ASP A 361 -0.02 1.03 -2.58
N CYS A 362 -0.71 2.17 -2.41
CA CYS A 362 -0.07 3.48 -2.30
C CYS A 362 0.54 3.70 -0.89
N PRO A 363 1.44 4.69 -0.71
CA PRO A 363 1.92 5.09 0.60
C PRO A 363 0.78 5.65 1.45
N VAL A 364 0.83 5.40 2.76
CA VAL A 364 -0.23 5.80 3.70
C VAL A 364 0.35 6.60 4.85
N LEU A 365 -0.30 7.69 5.25
CA LEU A 365 -0.05 8.39 6.50
C LEU A 365 -1.30 8.27 7.39
N LEU A 366 -1.14 7.66 8.55
CA LEU A 366 -2.14 7.67 9.61
C LEU A 366 -1.73 8.69 10.67
N MET A 367 -2.65 9.55 11.08
CA MET A 367 -2.40 10.49 12.18
C MET A 367 -3.61 10.64 13.09
N THR A 368 -3.37 10.88 14.38
CA THR A 368 -4.44 11.13 15.35
C THR A 368 -3.97 12.06 16.46
N GLY A 369 -4.90 12.72 17.15
CA GLY A 369 -4.59 13.53 18.32
C GLY A 369 -4.22 12.67 19.53
N GLU A 370 -3.30 13.15 20.35
CA GLU A 370 -2.91 12.50 21.61
C GLU A 370 -4.11 12.23 22.54
N HIS A 371 -5.09 13.14 22.51
CA HIS A 371 -6.28 13.09 23.35
C HIS A 371 -7.55 12.70 22.57
N ASP A 372 -7.40 12.12 21.38
CA ASP A 372 -8.52 11.61 20.61
C ASP A 372 -9.19 10.44 21.35
N LYS A 373 -10.47 10.62 21.72
CA LYS A 373 -11.27 9.62 22.42
C LYS A 373 -12.06 8.72 21.47
N LEU A 374 -12.25 9.14 20.22
CA LEU A 374 -13.01 8.40 19.21
C LEU A 374 -12.11 7.50 18.37
N ALA A 375 -10.87 7.93 18.12
CA ALA A 375 -9.85 7.18 17.42
C ALA A 375 -8.52 7.22 18.22
N PRO A 376 -8.44 6.54 19.38
CA PRO A 376 -7.29 6.63 20.27
C PRO A 376 -5.98 6.25 19.59
N PRO A 377 -4.83 6.88 19.96
CA PRO A 377 -3.52 6.57 19.40
C PRO A 377 -3.16 5.08 19.34
N ALA A 378 -3.55 4.31 20.35
CA ALA A 378 -3.28 2.88 20.40
C ALA A 378 -4.06 2.09 19.34
N GLU A 379 -5.28 2.52 19.01
CA GLU A 379 -6.11 1.89 17.98
C GLU A 379 -5.56 2.20 16.59
N ILE A 380 -5.31 3.48 16.30
CA ILE A 380 -4.81 3.91 14.99
C ILE A 380 -3.42 3.32 14.70
N ARG A 381 -2.57 3.15 15.72
CA ARG A 381 -1.30 2.43 15.59
C ARG A 381 -1.49 0.97 15.17
N ARG A 382 -2.44 0.25 15.78
CA ARG A 382 -2.72 -1.14 15.40
C ARG A 382 -3.22 -1.23 13.97
N VAL A 383 -4.06 -0.28 13.54
CA VAL A 383 -4.53 -0.21 12.16
C VAL A 383 -3.38 0.08 11.20
N SER A 384 -2.47 1.01 11.53
CA SER A 384 -1.30 1.29 10.70
C SER A 384 -0.37 0.08 10.54
N GLU A 385 -0.17 -0.68 11.63
CA GLU A 385 0.62 -1.92 11.60
C GLU A 385 -0.08 -2.98 10.72
N ARG A 386 -1.40 -3.15 10.84
CA ARG A 386 -2.18 -4.04 9.96
C ARG A 386 -2.09 -3.69 8.47
N ILE A 387 -2.05 -2.40 8.13
CA ILE A 387 -1.85 -1.94 6.74
C ILE A 387 -0.42 -2.23 6.29
N ALA A 388 0.58 -2.04 7.17
CA ALA A 388 1.98 -2.29 6.84
C ALA A 388 2.30 -3.79 6.69
N ASP A 389 1.60 -4.65 7.45
CA ASP A 389 1.72 -6.10 7.37
C ASP A 389 0.92 -6.68 6.18
N ALA A 390 -0.07 -5.94 5.68
CA ALA A 390 -0.85 -6.37 4.52
C ALA A 390 0.03 -6.41 3.27
N ARG A 391 0.24 -7.61 2.73
CA ARG A 391 0.75 -7.78 1.37
C ARG A 391 -0.36 -7.50 0.38
N THR A 392 -0.08 -6.64 -0.58
CA THR A 392 -1.06 -6.32 -1.61
C THR A 392 -1.30 -7.50 -2.53
N LEU A 393 -2.38 -7.47 -3.31
CA LEU A 393 -2.65 -8.50 -4.34
C LEU A 393 -1.47 -8.71 -5.31
N ASN A 394 -0.64 -7.68 -5.51
CA ASN A 394 0.56 -7.73 -6.35
C ASN A 394 1.85 -8.07 -5.57
N GLY A 395 1.72 -8.56 -4.33
CA GLY A 395 2.84 -8.92 -3.45
C GLY A 395 3.65 -7.73 -2.92
N ARG A 396 3.14 -6.49 -3.05
CA ARG A 396 3.80 -5.28 -2.55
C ARG A 396 3.49 -5.08 -1.06
N ILE A 397 4.27 -4.23 -0.41
CA ILE A 397 4.04 -3.81 0.97
C ILE A 397 3.89 -2.29 0.97
N ALA A 398 2.80 -1.78 1.55
CA ALA A 398 2.55 -0.34 1.64
C ALA A 398 3.68 0.34 2.45
N ASP A 399 4.03 1.57 2.07
CA ASP A 399 4.91 2.42 2.86
C ASP A 399 4.05 3.25 3.82
N VAL A 400 3.93 2.76 5.05
CA VAL A 400 3.03 3.31 6.07
C VAL A 400 3.78 4.23 7.02
N GLN A 401 3.19 5.38 7.31
CA GLN A 401 3.63 6.29 8.36
C GLN A 401 2.52 6.43 9.41
N PHE A 402 2.89 6.42 10.70
CA PHE A 402 1.97 6.67 11.81
C PHE A 402 2.48 7.78 12.72
N GLU A 403 1.62 8.74 13.06
CA GLU A 403 2.00 9.87 13.92
C GLU A 403 0.90 10.29 14.91
N VAL A 404 1.32 10.73 16.09
CA VAL A 404 0.42 11.31 17.11
C VAL A 404 0.70 12.81 17.22
N ILE A 405 -0.36 13.60 17.15
CA ILE A 405 -0.30 15.05 17.29
C ILE A 405 -0.50 15.42 18.75
N ALA A 406 0.59 15.83 19.40
CA ALA A 406 0.61 16.18 20.82
C ALA A 406 -0.40 17.28 21.17
N GLY A 407 -1.08 17.15 22.31
CA GLY A 407 -2.06 18.10 22.83
C GLY A 407 -3.41 18.19 22.06
N ALA A 408 -3.49 17.63 20.85
CA ALA A 408 -4.70 17.69 20.04
C ALA A 408 -5.71 16.58 20.39
N GLY A 409 -7.00 16.87 20.21
CA GLY A 409 -8.10 15.91 20.19
C GLY A 409 -8.38 15.33 18.81
N HIS A 410 -9.63 14.97 18.58
CA HIS A 410 -10.09 14.29 17.37
C HIS A 410 -9.99 15.15 16.11
N ILE A 411 -10.16 16.47 16.23
CA ILE A 411 -10.13 17.40 15.10
C ILE A 411 -8.74 18.06 15.01
N CYS A 412 -7.73 17.21 14.91
CA CYS A 412 -6.32 17.58 15.06
C CYS A 412 -5.83 18.60 14.00
N ASN A 413 -6.46 18.61 12.82
CA ASN A 413 -6.19 19.57 11.75
C ASN A 413 -6.60 21.01 12.12
N LEU A 414 -7.66 21.20 12.92
CA LEU A 414 -8.07 22.51 13.43
C LEU A 414 -7.32 22.88 14.71
N GLU A 415 -7.08 21.90 15.58
CA GLU A 415 -6.45 22.12 16.89
C GLU A 415 -4.94 22.41 16.77
N ALA A 416 -4.25 21.73 15.85
CA ALA A 416 -2.82 21.88 15.62
C ALA A 416 -2.50 22.01 14.11
N PRO A 417 -2.96 23.09 13.46
CA PRO A 417 -2.87 23.23 12.00
C PRO A 417 -1.41 23.27 11.52
N ALA A 418 -0.51 23.92 12.25
CA ALA A 418 0.90 23.99 11.85
C ALA A 418 1.58 22.60 11.84
N VAL A 419 1.34 21.80 12.88
CA VAL A 419 1.90 20.43 12.98
C VAL A 419 1.30 19.53 11.91
N THR A 420 -0.01 19.63 11.70
CA THR A 420 -0.72 18.91 10.63
C THR A 420 -0.18 19.27 9.25
N ASN A 421 0.03 20.56 8.97
CA ASN A 421 0.56 21.04 7.70
C ASN A 421 1.99 20.55 7.45
N ASP A 422 2.83 20.54 8.49
CA ASP A 422 4.21 20.02 8.39
C ASP A 422 4.22 18.51 8.15
N LEU A 423 3.30 17.75 8.77
CA LEU A 423 3.13 16.31 8.52
C LEU A 423 2.68 16.03 7.09
N LEU A 424 1.62 16.72 6.64
CA LEU A 424 1.13 16.62 5.28
C LEU A 424 2.22 16.98 4.27
N HIS A 425 2.93 18.09 4.45
CA HIS A 425 4.01 18.49 3.54
C HIS A 425 5.14 17.45 3.48
N ARG A 426 5.56 16.88 4.63
CA ARG A 426 6.58 15.82 4.65
C ARG A 426 6.13 14.57 3.92
N PHE A 427 4.84 14.23 3.99
CA PHE A 427 4.27 13.11 3.26
C PHE A 427 4.12 13.42 1.76
N LEU A 428 3.61 14.59 1.39
CA LEU A 428 3.34 14.97 0.00
C LEU A 428 4.61 15.25 -0.79
N SER A 429 5.59 15.97 -0.22
CA SER A 429 6.84 16.36 -0.92
C SER A 429 7.71 15.18 -1.35
N ARG A 430 7.51 14.01 -0.75
CA ARG A 430 8.23 12.79 -1.12
C ARG A 430 7.51 11.98 -2.21
N LEU A 431 6.26 12.25 -2.53
CA LEU A 431 5.51 11.48 -3.53
C LEU A 431 5.86 11.99 -4.94
N PRO A 432 6.13 11.07 -5.91
CA PRO A 432 6.39 11.47 -7.29
C PRO A 432 5.26 12.31 -7.89
N ASP A 433 5.62 13.39 -8.58
CA ASP A 433 4.73 14.26 -9.38
C ASP A 433 3.56 14.93 -8.61
N VAL A 434 3.60 14.90 -7.27
CA VAL A 434 2.58 15.54 -6.41
C VAL A 434 2.89 17.01 -6.13
N ALA A 435 4.14 17.32 -5.77
CA ALA A 435 4.57 18.71 -5.63
C ALA A 435 4.73 19.35 -7.01
N VAL A 436 4.27 20.59 -7.17
CA VAL A 436 4.36 21.35 -8.42
C VAL A 436 5.81 21.50 -8.91
N ASP A 437 6.78 21.54 -8.00
CA ASP A 437 8.20 21.66 -8.29
C ASP A 437 8.96 20.33 -8.11
N TYR A 438 8.25 19.19 -8.07
CA TYR A 438 8.88 17.87 -7.95
C TYR A 438 9.92 17.67 -9.05
N LYS A 439 11.13 17.25 -8.64
CA LYS A 439 12.23 16.94 -9.55
C LYS A 439 12.82 15.60 -9.18
N ALA A 440 12.53 14.59 -9.99
CA ALA A 440 13.18 13.29 -9.89
C ALA A 440 14.70 13.45 -9.94
N SER A 441 15.39 12.86 -8.97
CA SER A 441 16.83 12.75 -8.90
C SER A 441 17.39 12.04 -10.14
N LEU A 442 18.69 12.16 -10.38
CA LEU A 442 19.33 11.45 -11.49
C LEU A 442 19.12 9.92 -11.40
N PRO A 443 19.36 9.26 -10.23
CA PRO A 443 19.12 7.83 -10.14
C PRO A 443 17.63 7.42 -10.27
N GLU A 444 16.67 8.23 -9.78
CA GLU A 444 15.24 7.99 -10.05
C GLU A 444 14.94 8.00 -11.55
N ARG A 445 15.41 9.03 -12.27
CA ARG A 445 15.23 9.14 -13.72
C ARG A 445 15.89 8.00 -14.50
N GLN A 446 17.02 7.47 -14.01
CA GLN A 446 17.68 6.31 -14.62
C GLN A 446 16.85 5.04 -14.39
N ARG A 447 16.30 4.85 -13.20
CA ARG A 447 15.44 3.71 -12.84
C ARG A 447 14.16 3.70 -13.66
N GLU A 448 13.42 4.80 -13.69
CA GLU A 448 12.21 4.95 -14.49
C GLU A 448 12.46 4.66 -15.98
N LYS A 449 13.60 5.13 -16.49
CA LYS A 449 14.00 4.86 -17.88
C LYS A 449 14.27 3.38 -18.12
N ALA A 450 14.97 2.71 -17.20
CA ALA A 450 15.20 1.27 -17.28
C ALA A 450 13.88 0.49 -17.26
N ASP A 451 12.93 0.88 -16.40
CA ASP A 451 11.62 0.24 -16.28
C ASP A 451 10.76 0.45 -17.54
N ARG A 452 10.74 1.67 -18.11
CA ARG A 452 10.08 1.93 -19.40
C ARG A 452 10.67 1.10 -20.53
N ILE A 453 11.99 0.96 -20.58
CA ILE A 453 12.66 0.11 -21.56
C ILE A 453 12.24 -1.37 -21.39
N ARG A 454 12.23 -1.90 -20.16
CA ARG A 454 11.79 -3.28 -19.91
C ARG A 454 10.34 -3.49 -20.32
N GLN A 455 9.44 -2.56 -19.97
CA GLN A 455 8.03 -2.65 -20.35
C GLN A 455 7.86 -2.61 -21.88
N ALA A 456 8.52 -1.68 -22.56
CA ALA A 456 8.47 -1.60 -24.02
C ALA A 456 9.03 -2.86 -24.70
N ALA A 457 10.09 -3.43 -24.14
CA ALA A 457 10.68 -4.67 -24.61
C ALA A 457 9.75 -5.86 -24.40
N HIS A 458 9.14 -5.96 -23.21
CA HIS A 458 8.12 -6.95 -22.90
C HIS A 458 7.00 -6.91 -23.93
N ASP A 459 6.41 -5.75 -24.19
CA ASP A 459 5.27 -5.62 -25.11
C ASP A 459 5.69 -5.96 -26.55
N GLU A 460 6.87 -5.50 -26.98
CA GLU A 460 7.42 -5.82 -28.29
C GLU A 460 7.66 -7.33 -28.48
N PHE A 461 8.25 -8.00 -27.48
CA PHE A 461 8.49 -9.45 -27.51
C PHE A 461 7.18 -10.23 -27.55
N CYS A 462 6.15 -9.75 -26.85
CA CYS A 462 4.83 -10.38 -26.84
C CYS A 462 4.11 -10.23 -28.18
N GLU A 463 4.19 -9.06 -28.81
CA GLU A 463 3.52 -8.77 -30.09
C GLU A 463 4.24 -9.39 -31.30
N ASN A 464 5.58 -9.37 -31.32
CA ASN A 464 6.36 -9.67 -32.52
C ASN A 464 7.22 -10.93 -32.39
N GLY A 465 7.20 -11.58 -31.22
CA GLY A 465 8.12 -12.66 -30.90
C GLY A 465 9.57 -12.20 -30.75
N PHE A 466 10.47 -13.07 -30.29
CA PHE A 466 11.86 -12.68 -30.07
C PHE A 466 12.56 -12.29 -31.37
N ASP A 467 12.44 -13.10 -32.43
CA ASP A 467 13.14 -12.85 -33.70
C ASP A 467 12.53 -11.68 -34.48
N GLY A 468 11.21 -11.53 -34.44
CA GLY A 468 10.52 -10.40 -35.05
C GLY A 468 10.76 -9.09 -34.30
N ALA A 469 10.98 -9.13 -32.97
CA ALA A 469 11.24 -7.95 -32.15
C ALA A 469 12.49 -7.16 -32.59
N SER A 470 12.34 -5.84 -32.63
CA SER A 470 13.38 -4.92 -33.07
C SER A 470 13.82 -3.99 -31.95
N MET A 471 15.13 -3.88 -31.74
CA MET A 471 15.72 -2.89 -30.82
C MET A 471 15.31 -1.45 -31.19
N ASP A 472 15.04 -1.16 -32.46
CA ASP A 472 14.55 0.17 -32.88
C ASP A 472 13.11 0.43 -32.42
N ARG A 473 12.23 -0.57 -32.53
CA ARG A 473 10.84 -0.43 -32.07
C ARG A 473 10.76 -0.36 -30.56
N ILE A 474 11.59 -1.12 -29.85
CA ILE A 474 11.69 -1.03 -28.39
C ILE A 474 12.15 0.36 -27.98
N ALA A 475 13.21 0.90 -28.59
CA ALA A 475 13.72 2.22 -28.28
C ALA A 475 12.66 3.31 -28.52
N ASN A 476 11.96 3.25 -29.67
CA ASN A 476 10.88 4.18 -29.99
C ASN A 476 9.71 4.08 -29.00
N ARG A 477 9.30 2.86 -28.62
CA ARG A 477 8.20 2.62 -27.68
C ARG A 477 8.54 3.08 -26.26
N ALA A 478 9.80 2.95 -25.85
CA ALA A 478 10.29 3.41 -24.55
C ALA A 478 10.62 4.91 -24.48
N ASP A 479 10.47 5.64 -25.59
CA ASP A 479 10.91 7.03 -25.76
C ASP A 479 12.39 7.24 -25.39
N VAL A 480 13.26 6.38 -25.93
CA VAL A 480 14.72 6.48 -25.76
C VAL A 480 15.45 6.34 -27.09
N SER A 481 16.68 6.86 -27.15
CA SER A 481 17.52 6.63 -28.33
C SER A 481 18.00 5.17 -28.37
N LYS A 482 18.21 4.63 -29.58
CA LYS A 482 18.80 3.29 -29.76
C LYS A 482 20.14 3.16 -29.00
N PRO A 483 21.10 4.10 -29.09
CA PRO A 483 22.32 4.02 -28.28
C PRO A 483 22.06 3.93 -26.76
N THR A 484 21.06 4.64 -26.26
CA THR A 484 20.66 4.56 -24.83
C THR A 484 20.14 3.18 -24.47
N LEU A 485 19.30 2.57 -25.31
CA LEU A 485 18.81 1.20 -25.09
C LEU A 485 19.99 0.21 -24.96
N TYR A 486 20.95 0.30 -25.88
CA TYR A 486 22.18 -0.52 -25.84
C TYR A 486 23.06 -0.21 -24.63
N GLN A 487 23.09 1.03 -24.13
CA GLN A 487 23.83 1.36 -22.92
C GLN A 487 23.24 0.68 -21.67
N TYR A 488 21.91 0.59 -21.57
CA TYR A 488 21.25 0.00 -20.41
C TYR A 488 21.26 -1.53 -20.43
N PHE A 489 20.94 -2.13 -21.58
CA PHE A 489 20.70 -3.57 -21.67
C PHE A 489 21.56 -4.26 -22.71
N GLY A 490 22.45 -3.55 -23.41
CA GLY A 490 23.26 -4.15 -24.46
C GLY A 490 22.38 -4.67 -25.60
N GLY A 491 22.27 -5.99 -25.71
CA GLY A 491 21.57 -6.68 -26.80
C GLY A 491 20.15 -7.14 -26.46
N LYS A 492 19.47 -7.67 -27.48
CA LYS A 492 18.10 -8.18 -27.38
C LYS A 492 17.99 -9.35 -26.38
N ASP A 493 19.02 -10.18 -26.26
CA ASP A 493 19.08 -11.33 -25.35
C ASP A 493 19.10 -10.90 -23.88
N VAL A 494 20.02 -10.01 -23.51
CA VAL A 494 20.14 -9.46 -22.14
C VAL A 494 18.87 -8.68 -21.75
N LEU A 495 18.24 -8.01 -22.72
CA LEU A 495 16.96 -7.34 -22.49
C LEU A 495 15.81 -8.33 -22.27
N LEU A 496 15.77 -9.45 -23.00
CA LEU A 496 14.81 -10.53 -22.74
C LEU A 496 15.03 -11.13 -21.35
N GLU A 497 16.27 -11.39 -20.94
CA GLU A 497 16.59 -11.86 -19.58
C GLU A 497 16.07 -10.89 -18.52
N ALA A 498 16.28 -9.58 -18.71
CA ALA A 498 15.78 -8.56 -17.80
C ALA A 498 14.24 -8.50 -17.72
N VAL A 499 13.55 -8.71 -18.85
CA VAL A 499 12.08 -8.83 -18.90
C VAL A 499 11.60 -10.06 -18.14
N LEU A 500 12.27 -11.19 -18.32
CA LEU A 500 11.92 -12.46 -17.66
C LEU A 500 12.15 -12.41 -16.14
N ASP A 501 13.23 -11.77 -15.68
CA ASP A 501 13.51 -11.61 -14.23
C ASP A 501 12.49 -10.69 -13.53
N GLN A 502 11.99 -9.66 -14.23
CA GLN A 502 10.91 -8.81 -13.70
C GLN A 502 9.60 -9.59 -13.53
N ALA A 503 9.23 -10.40 -14.52
CA ALA A 503 8.02 -11.25 -14.47
C ALA A 503 8.06 -12.24 -13.28
N ARG A 504 9.24 -12.79 -12.97
CA ARG A 504 9.45 -13.70 -11.82
C ARG A 504 9.05 -13.09 -10.48
N THR A 505 9.48 -11.86 -10.20
CA THR A 505 9.22 -11.18 -8.90
C THR A 505 7.72 -11.05 -8.62
N GLN A 506 6.90 -10.91 -9.67
CA GLN A 506 5.45 -10.78 -9.56
C GLN A 506 4.72 -12.13 -9.34
N ILE A 507 5.28 -13.25 -9.82
CA ILE A 507 4.63 -14.58 -9.76
C ILE A 507 4.73 -15.23 -8.38
N VAL A 508 5.90 -15.16 -7.75
CA VAL A 508 6.22 -15.96 -6.55
C VAL A 508 5.95 -15.19 -5.25
N ALA A 509 5.84 -13.86 -5.31
CA ALA A 509 5.58 -13.01 -4.14
C ALA A 509 4.35 -13.41 -3.28
N PRO A 510 3.21 -13.85 -3.86
CA PRO A 510 2.03 -14.27 -3.08
C PRO A 510 2.22 -15.60 -2.34
N LEU A 511 3.06 -16.52 -2.84
CA LEU A 511 3.34 -17.83 -2.20
C LEU A 511 4.12 -17.70 -0.88
N MET A 512 4.85 -16.60 -0.72
CA MET A 512 5.80 -16.40 0.36
C MET A 512 5.18 -15.68 1.58
N ALA A 513 3.91 -15.30 1.49
CA ALA A 513 3.16 -14.70 2.61
C ALA A 513 2.75 -15.80 3.61
N LYS A 514 3.23 -15.73 4.86
CA LYS A 514 2.95 -16.71 5.91
C LYS A 514 1.62 -16.50 6.64
N ASP A 515 0.83 -15.49 6.25
CA ASP A 515 -0.35 -15.10 7.01
C ASP A 515 -1.58 -15.92 6.60
N GLY A 516 -2.23 -16.53 7.60
CA GLY A 516 -3.53 -17.19 7.47
C GLY A 516 -3.48 -18.74 7.37
N PRO A 517 -4.62 -19.41 7.56
CA PRO A 517 -4.75 -20.87 7.48
C PRO A 517 -4.36 -21.43 6.10
N LEU A 518 -3.89 -22.69 6.05
CA LEU A 518 -3.46 -23.38 4.81
C LEU A 518 -4.39 -23.15 3.61
N VAL A 519 -5.70 -23.35 3.80
CA VAL A 519 -6.70 -23.28 2.72
C VAL A 519 -6.76 -21.90 2.10
N GLU A 520 -6.69 -20.85 2.92
CA GLU A 520 -6.70 -19.47 2.48
C GLU A 520 -5.42 -19.13 1.69
N ARG A 521 -4.26 -19.59 2.16
CA ARG A 521 -2.98 -19.41 1.46
C ARG A 521 -3.00 -20.10 0.08
N LEU A 522 -3.48 -21.35 0.01
CA LEU A 522 -3.63 -22.11 -1.24
C LEU A 522 -4.62 -21.45 -2.20
N TRP A 523 -5.75 -20.96 -1.67
CA TRP A 523 -6.78 -20.28 -2.45
C TRP A 523 -6.25 -18.99 -3.08
N ARG A 524 -5.64 -18.11 -2.28
CA ARG A 524 -5.04 -16.85 -2.73
C ARG A 524 -3.97 -17.11 -3.79
N PHE A 525 -3.05 -18.03 -3.52
CA PHE A 525 -2.01 -18.40 -4.49
C PHE A 525 -2.61 -18.83 -5.83
N SER A 526 -3.60 -19.73 -5.81
CA SER A 526 -4.16 -20.31 -7.04
C SER A 526 -4.76 -19.25 -7.96
N TRP A 527 -5.44 -18.25 -7.39
CA TRP A 527 -6.02 -17.15 -8.14
C TRP A 527 -4.98 -16.17 -8.65
N VAL A 528 -4.01 -15.76 -7.83
CA VAL A 528 -2.94 -14.87 -8.32
C VAL A 528 -2.10 -15.55 -9.40
N TYR A 529 -1.83 -16.84 -9.23
CA TYR A 529 -1.15 -17.63 -10.25
C TYR A 529 -1.94 -17.66 -11.56
N ALA A 530 -3.24 -17.95 -11.51
CA ALA A 530 -4.11 -17.96 -12.67
C ALA A 530 -4.18 -16.61 -13.38
N ASP A 531 -4.40 -15.53 -12.64
CA ASP A 531 -4.47 -14.17 -13.19
C ASP A 531 -3.16 -13.77 -13.86
N PHE A 532 -2.02 -14.23 -13.34
CA PHE A 532 -0.73 -13.93 -13.94
C PHE A 532 -0.47 -14.77 -15.21
N VAL A 533 -0.52 -16.11 -15.11
CA VAL A 533 -0.05 -16.98 -16.21
C VAL A 533 -1.02 -17.08 -17.37
N LEU A 534 -2.28 -16.66 -17.18
CA LEU A 534 -3.28 -16.60 -18.24
C LEU A 534 -3.34 -15.22 -18.92
N ARG A 535 -2.47 -14.28 -18.57
CA ARG A 535 -2.39 -13.04 -19.33
C ARG A 535 -2.00 -13.34 -20.79
N PRO A 536 -2.60 -12.65 -21.78
CA PRO A 536 -2.31 -12.89 -23.20
C PRO A 536 -0.83 -12.76 -23.56
N ASP A 537 -0.12 -11.84 -22.93
CA ASP A 537 1.31 -11.61 -23.09
C ASP A 537 2.16 -12.78 -22.57
N MET A 538 1.88 -13.26 -21.36
CA MET A 538 2.58 -14.40 -20.74
C MET A 538 2.41 -15.70 -21.53
N LEU A 539 1.21 -15.92 -22.09
CA LEU A 539 0.95 -17.08 -22.95
C LEU A 539 1.61 -16.94 -24.32
N SER A 540 1.66 -15.74 -24.88
CA SER A 540 2.36 -15.47 -26.14
C SER A 540 3.87 -15.71 -25.99
N LEU A 541 4.44 -15.24 -24.90
CA LEU A 541 5.83 -15.52 -24.52
C LEU A 541 6.07 -17.03 -24.32
N ALA A 542 5.18 -17.75 -23.64
CA ALA A 542 5.31 -19.19 -23.46
C ALA A 542 5.27 -19.94 -24.81
N ARG A 543 4.34 -19.58 -25.71
CA ARG A 543 4.26 -20.15 -27.08
C ARG A 543 5.53 -19.91 -27.88
N LEU A 544 6.07 -18.69 -27.80
CA LEU A 544 7.34 -18.32 -28.45
C LEU A 544 8.49 -19.20 -27.96
N ILE A 545 8.65 -19.33 -26.63
CA ILE A 545 9.72 -20.16 -26.06
C ILE A 545 9.57 -21.63 -26.46
N LEU A 546 8.35 -22.17 -26.40
CA LEU A 546 8.07 -23.54 -26.82
C LEU A 546 8.36 -23.76 -28.32
N GLY A 547 8.02 -22.80 -29.16
CA GLY A 547 8.29 -22.84 -30.61
C GLY A 547 9.79 -22.76 -30.95
N GLU A 548 10.57 -22.00 -30.19
CA GLU A 548 12.01 -21.83 -30.41
C GLU A 548 12.88 -22.86 -29.71
N ALA A 549 12.33 -23.68 -28.81
CA ALA A 549 13.11 -24.63 -27.99
C ALA A 549 13.99 -25.58 -28.80
N SER A 550 13.57 -25.95 -30.02
CA SER A 550 14.38 -26.80 -30.93
C SER A 550 15.47 -26.05 -31.68
N ARG A 551 15.32 -24.73 -31.90
CA ARG A 551 16.26 -23.90 -32.66
C ARG A 551 17.26 -23.16 -31.77
N ARG A 552 16.85 -22.80 -30.55
CA ARG A 552 17.65 -22.11 -29.53
C ARG A 552 17.42 -22.74 -28.15
N PRO A 553 17.94 -23.95 -27.91
CA PRO A 553 17.75 -24.67 -26.66
C PRO A 553 18.25 -23.87 -25.46
N GLU A 554 19.32 -23.09 -25.59
CA GLU A 554 19.86 -22.23 -24.55
C GLU A 554 18.86 -21.21 -24.01
N THR A 555 18.07 -20.56 -24.89
CA THR A 555 17.05 -19.57 -24.49
C THR A 555 15.87 -20.25 -23.77
N ALA A 556 15.44 -21.42 -24.25
CA ALA A 556 14.37 -22.18 -23.62
C ALA A 556 14.79 -22.76 -22.26
N ILE A 557 16.03 -23.25 -22.14
CA ILE A 557 16.61 -23.71 -20.88
C ILE A 557 16.71 -22.54 -19.91
N ALA A 558 17.25 -21.39 -20.35
CA ALA A 558 17.35 -20.20 -19.51
C ALA A 558 15.96 -19.71 -19.06
N TYR A 559 14.96 -19.71 -19.94
CA TYR A 559 13.57 -19.42 -19.56
C TYR A 559 13.06 -20.39 -18.50
N HIS A 560 13.21 -21.70 -18.72
CA HIS A 560 12.73 -22.72 -17.79
C HIS A 560 13.41 -22.59 -16.42
N GLN A 561 14.73 -22.45 -16.40
CA GLN A 561 15.53 -22.34 -15.18
C GLN A 561 15.29 -21.03 -14.43
N ASN A 562 15.13 -19.91 -15.13
CA ASN A 562 14.97 -18.61 -14.47
C ASN A 562 13.51 -18.26 -14.14
N GLY A 563 12.52 -18.89 -14.78
CA GLY A 563 11.09 -18.68 -14.53
C GLY A 563 10.41 -19.90 -13.88
N PRO A 564 9.83 -20.83 -14.66
CA PRO A 564 9.04 -21.95 -14.15
C PRO A 564 9.71 -22.80 -13.06
N ALA A 565 10.99 -23.17 -13.22
CA ALA A 565 11.70 -24.01 -12.26
C ALA A 565 11.85 -23.32 -10.90
N ARG A 566 12.17 -22.02 -10.89
CA ARG A 566 12.27 -21.23 -9.65
C ARG A 566 10.92 -20.99 -8.97
N ALA A 567 9.87 -20.79 -9.76
CA ALA A 567 8.54 -20.69 -9.19
C ALA A 567 8.10 -22.04 -8.59
N PHE A 568 8.47 -23.15 -9.23
CA PHE A 568 8.29 -24.51 -8.70
C PHE A 568 9.07 -24.73 -7.40
N GLU A 569 10.33 -24.30 -7.32
CA GLU A 569 11.11 -24.32 -6.08
C GLU A 569 10.38 -23.60 -4.93
N GLY A 570 9.77 -22.44 -5.21
CA GLY A 570 8.95 -21.71 -4.24
C GLY A 570 7.73 -22.51 -3.74
N LEU A 571 7.10 -23.30 -4.61
CA LEU A 571 5.99 -24.18 -4.22
C LEU A 571 6.46 -25.37 -3.39
N VAL A 572 7.60 -25.96 -3.74
CA VAL A 572 8.25 -27.02 -2.95
C VAL A 572 8.59 -26.51 -1.55
N ASP A 573 9.09 -25.27 -1.45
CA ASP A 573 9.36 -24.62 -0.18
C ASP A 573 8.09 -24.43 0.67
N PHE A 574 6.99 -23.98 0.05
CA PHE A 574 5.70 -23.87 0.72
C PHE A 574 5.20 -25.21 1.26
N ILE A 575 5.29 -26.30 0.47
CA ILE A 575 4.87 -27.63 0.92
C ILE A 575 5.73 -28.10 2.09
N ASN A 576 7.04 -27.90 2.03
CA ASN A 576 7.95 -28.23 3.12
C ASN A 576 7.60 -27.46 4.41
N ASP A 577 7.24 -26.18 4.30
CA ASP A 577 6.78 -25.38 5.43
C ASP A 577 5.48 -25.94 6.02
N ALA A 578 4.51 -26.28 5.17
CA ALA A 578 3.22 -26.84 5.59
C ALA A 578 3.35 -28.23 6.25
N VAL A 579 4.36 -29.02 5.85
CA VAL A 579 4.70 -30.28 6.52
C VAL A 579 5.27 -30.02 7.91
N ARG A 580 6.16 -29.02 8.06
CA ARG A 580 6.76 -28.68 9.36
C ARG A 580 5.76 -28.10 10.35
N SER A 581 4.79 -27.32 9.87
CA SER A 581 3.72 -26.76 10.70
C SER A 581 2.62 -27.78 11.02
N GLY A 582 2.67 -28.98 10.45
CA GLY A 582 1.68 -30.03 10.64
C GLY A 582 0.35 -29.75 9.93
N GLU A 583 0.34 -28.91 8.90
CA GLU A 583 -0.84 -28.61 8.08
C GLU A 583 -0.98 -29.58 6.89
N ILE A 584 0.15 -30.13 6.42
CA ILE A 584 0.25 -31.12 5.33
C ILE A 584 1.03 -32.36 5.80
N GLN A 585 0.68 -33.54 5.28
CA GLN A 585 1.41 -34.79 5.47
C GLN A 585 1.85 -35.38 4.13
N THR A 586 3.16 -35.44 3.90
CA THR A 586 3.78 -36.11 2.74
C THR A 586 5.23 -36.46 3.05
N ASP A 587 5.74 -37.54 2.46
CA ASP A 587 7.15 -37.92 2.43
C ASP A 587 7.89 -37.46 1.16
N ALA A 588 7.14 -36.95 0.17
CA ALA A 588 7.64 -36.39 -1.09
C ALA A 588 7.09 -34.98 -1.35
N PRO A 589 7.69 -33.94 -0.73
CA PRO A 589 7.24 -32.54 -0.87
C PRO A 589 7.29 -32.00 -2.30
N ASP A 590 8.26 -32.45 -3.09
CA ASP A 590 8.42 -32.10 -4.50
C ASP A 590 7.27 -32.63 -5.36
N LEU A 591 6.87 -33.89 -5.16
CA LEU A 591 5.74 -34.49 -5.86
C LEU A 591 4.41 -33.86 -5.42
N ALA A 592 4.25 -33.56 -4.13
CA ALA A 592 3.08 -32.85 -3.63
C ALA A 592 2.97 -31.44 -4.25
N ALA A 593 4.08 -30.70 -4.35
CA ALA A 593 4.10 -29.41 -5.06
C ALA A 593 3.73 -29.58 -6.54
N GLN A 594 4.27 -30.59 -7.21
CA GLN A 594 3.93 -30.88 -8.61
C GLN A 594 2.45 -31.21 -8.80
N ASN A 595 1.87 -31.96 -7.88
CA ASN A 595 0.45 -32.27 -7.88
C ASN A 595 -0.39 -31.01 -7.67
N LEU A 596 -0.07 -30.19 -6.66
CA LEU A 596 -0.76 -28.92 -6.45
C LEU A 596 -0.73 -28.05 -7.70
N TRP A 597 0.47 -27.83 -8.25
CA TRP A 597 0.67 -27.00 -9.45
C TRP A 597 -0.17 -27.49 -10.63
N SER A 598 -0.14 -28.81 -10.86
CA SER A 598 -0.83 -29.41 -12.00
C SER A 598 -2.35 -29.39 -11.82
N LEU A 599 -2.83 -29.67 -10.61
CA LEU A 599 -4.25 -29.83 -10.32
C LEU A 599 -5.04 -28.52 -10.43
N ILE A 600 -4.43 -27.38 -10.09
CA ILE A 600 -5.18 -26.10 -10.05
C ILE A 600 -5.49 -25.53 -11.44
N LEU A 601 -4.56 -25.63 -12.40
CA LEU A 601 -4.64 -24.83 -13.64
C LEU A 601 -4.14 -25.51 -14.93
N SER A 602 -3.55 -26.70 -14.88
CA SER A 602 -2.91 -27.29 -16.07
C SER A 602 -3.85 -27.42 -17.26
N GLY A 603 -5.08 -27.92 -17.04
CA GLY A 603 -6.09 -28.09 -18.09
C GLY A 603 -6.50 -26.78 -18.78
N PRO A 604 -7.08 -25.79 -18.04
CA PRO A 604 -7.48 -24.51 -18.62
C PRO A 604 -6.33 -23.76 -19.29
N ARG A 605 -5.14 -23.76 -18.67
CA ARG A 605 -3.97 -23.09 -19.23
C ARG A 605 -3.48 -23.76 -20.51
N ASP A 606 -3.40 -25.09 -20.52
CA ASP A 606 -2.97 -25.84 -21.70
C ASP A 606 -3.94 -25.66 -22.87
N ARG A 607 -5.26 -25.70 -22.60
CA ARG A 607 -6.27 -25.36 -23.62
C ARG A 607 -6.02 -23.96 -24.16
N TYR A 608 -5.86 -22.96 -23.31
CA TYR A 608 -5.68 -21.58 -23.76
C TYR A 608 -4.35 -21.39 -24.52
N LEU A 609 -3.29 -22.12 -24.18
CA LEU A 609 -2.04 -22.14 -24.97
C LEU A 609 -2.29 -22.59 -26.42
N HIS A 610 -3.18 -23.56 -26.64
CA HIS A 610 -3.48 -24.09 -27.98
C HIS A 610 -4.58 -23.30 -28.71
N TYR A 611 -5.58 -22.78 -27.99
CA TYR A 611 -6.73 -22.06 -28.54
C TYR A 611 -6.66 -20.58 -28.09
N ALA A 612 -5.85 -19.78 -28.79
CA ALA A 612 -5.49 -18.43 -28.36
C ALA A 612 -6.65 -17.42 -28.24
N GLU A 613 -7.83 -17.73 -28.78
CA GLU A 613 -9.03 -16.89 -28.68
C GLU A 613 -10.01 -17.38 -27.60
N GLU A 614 -9.75 -18.54 -26.98
CA GLU A 614 -10.62 -19.15 -25.97
C GLU A 614 -10.06 -18.93 -24.55
N ARG A 615 -10.15 -17.70 -24.04
CA ARG A 615 -9.76 -17.40 -22.65
C ARG A 615 -10.72 -18.14 -21.69
N PRO A 616 -10.20 -18.87 -20.67
CA PRO A 616 -11.05 -19.51 -19.67
C PRO A 616 -11.93 -18.50 -18.92
N THR A 617 -13.19 -18.84 -18.73
CA THR A 617 -14.11 -18.02 -17.94
C THR A 617 -13.80 -18.12 -16.44
N GLN A 618 -14.28 -17.15 -15.65
CA GLN A 618 -14.13 -17.20 -14.19
C GLN A 618 -14.78 -18.46 -13.59
N ASP A 619 -15.89 -18.94 -14.15
CA ASP A 619 -16.53 -20.19 -13.74
C ASP A 619 -15.67 -21.43 -14.03
N GLU A 620 -15.03 -21.47 -15.20
CA GLU A 620 -14.12 -22.57 -15.57
C GLU A 620 -12.90 -22.60 -14.66
N LEU A 621 -12.35 -21.43 -14.33
CA LEU A 621 -11.24 -21.28 -13.39
C LEU A 621 -11.65 -21.68 -11.97
N LEU A 622 -12.80 -21.22 -11.49
CA LEU A 622 -13.34 -21.59 -10.18
C LEU A 622 -13.53 -23.10 -10.06
N ARG A 623 -14.09 -23.74 -11.09
CA ARG A 623 -14.23 -25.22 -11.12
C ARG A 623 -12.88 -25.92 -11.09
N SER A 624 -11.92 -25.49 -11.92
CA SER A 624 -10.59 -26.10 -11.98
C SER A 624 -9.81 -25.93 -10.67
N ILE A 625 -9.71 -24.70 -10.18
CA ILE A 625 -8.99 -24.37 -8.94
C ILE A 625 -9.66 -25.05 -7.75
N GLY A 626 -10.99 -24.92 -7.61
CA GLY A 626 -11.74 -25.51 -6.51
C GLY A 626 -11.59 -27.03 -6.46
N HIS A 627 -11.73 -27.70 -7.61
CA HIS A 627 -11.53 -29.15 -7.69
C HIS A 627 -10.07 -29.56 -7.42
N GLY A 628 -9.11 -28.82 -7.98
CA GLY A 628 -7.69 -29.10 -7.79
C GLY A 628 -7.26 -29.00 -6.33
N LEU A 629 -7.71 -27.94 -5.64
CA LEU A 629 -7.48 -27.78 -4.21
C LEU A 629 -8.21 -28.82 -3.37
N TRP A 630 -9.43 -29.21 -3.76
CA TRP A 630 -10.17 -30.28 -3.09
C TRP A 630 -9.41 -31.60 -3.14
N VAL A 631 -8.90 -31.99 -4.33
CA VAL A 631 -8.10 -33.22 -4.50
C VAL A 631 -6.82 -33.14 -3.67
N PHE A 632 -6.14 -31.99 -3.73
CA PHE A 632 -4.90 -31.76 -3.01
C PHE A 632 -5.07 -31.87 -1.49
N LEU A 633 -6.03 -31.12 -0.91
CA LEU A 633 -6.30 -31.15 0.53
C LEU A 633 -6.76 -32.52 1.01
N LYS A 634 -7.53 -33.25 0.20
CA LYS A 634 -7.95 -34.61 0.53
C LYS A 634 -6.77 -35.59 0.57
N ALA A 635 -5.78 -35.42 -0.30
CA ALA A 635 -4.61 -36.28 -0.39
C ALA A 635 -3.54 -35.94 0.65
N TYR A 636 -3.37 -34.65 0.96
CA TYR A 636 -2.21 -34.14 1.68
C TYR A 636 -2.54 -33.43 2.99
N GLY A 637 -3.78 -33.04 3.24
CA GLY A 637 -4.18 -32.34 4.47
C GLY A 637 -4.07 -33.23 5.72
N THR A 638 -3.62 -32.65 6.83
CA THR A 638 -3.61 -33.34 8.14
C THR A 638 -4.98 -33.36 8.82
N ASP A 639 -5.84 -32.38 8.52
CA ASP A 639 -7.27 -32.38 8.85
C ASP A 639 -8.10 -32.06 7.59
N PRO A 640 -8.26 -33.04 6.67
CA PRO A 640 -8.99 -32.82 5.43
C PRO A 640 -10.45 -32.40 5.65
N GLN A 641 -11.09 -32.80 6.76
CA GLN A 641 -12.50 -32.50 6.95
C GLN A 641 -12.72 -31.00 7.23
N ALA A 642 -11.96 -30.41 8.16
CA ALA A 642 -12.04 -28.98 8.45
C ALA A 642 -11.54 -28.12 7.29
N GLN A 643 -10.46 -28.56 6.63
CA GLN A 643 -9.88 -27.86 5.50
C GLN A 643 -10.84 -27.82 4.29
N LEU A 644 -11.49 -28.94 3.97
CA LEU A 644 -12.47 -28.99 2.89
C LEU A 644 -13.72 -28.15 3.19
N ALA A 645 -14.23 -28.16 4.42
CA ALA A 645 -15.34 -27.29 4.80
C ALA A 645 -14.99 -25.80 4.64
N THR A 646 -13.74 -25.43 4.96
CA THR A 646 -13.24 -24.07 4.74
C THR A 646 -13.18 -23.75 3.25
N LEU A 647 -12.65 -24.66 2.42
CA LEU A 647 -12.58 -24.49 0.97
C LEU A 647 -13.98 -24.33 0.35
N ASP A 648 -14.96 -25.11 0.78
CA ASP A 648 -16.35 -25.02 0.30
C ASP A 648 -16.96 -23.64 0.61
N SER A 649 -16.61 -23.03 1.75
CA SER A 649 -17.00 -21.65 2.07
C SER A 649 -16.39 -20.64 1.09
N PHE A 650 -15.11 -20.78 0.73
CA PHE A 650 -14.46 -19.92 -0.26
C PHE A 650 -15.07 -20.08 -1.66
N ILE A 651 -15.36 -21.31 -2.07
CA ILE A 651 -16.02 -21.59 -3.36
C ILE A 651 -17.41 -20.97 -3.40
N SER A 652 -18.19 -21.14 -2.33
CA SER A 652 -19.55 -20.58 -2.25
C SER A 652 -19.52 -19.05 -2.31
N ALA A 653 -18.69 -18.42 -1.48
CA ALA A 653 -18.54 -16.96 -1.49
C ALA A 653 -18.10 -16.41 -2.86
N LYS A 654 -17.16 -17.08 -3.55
CA LYS A 654 -16.74 -16.67 -4.89
C LYS A 654 -17.86 -16.87 -5.93
N THR A 655 -18.63 -17.95 -5.81
CA THR A 655 -19.78 -18.23 -6.69
C THR A 655 -20.85 -17.14 -6.56
N ASP A 656 -21.20 -16.76 -5.33
CA ASP A 656 -22.19 -15.72 -5.06
C ASP A 656 -21.75 -14.38 -5.63
N ASN A 657 -20.47 -14.01 -5.46
CA ASN A 657 -19.89 -12.80 -6.05
C ASN A 657 -19.94 -12.82 -7.60
N LEU A 658 -19.69 -13.96 -8.23
CA LEU A 658 -19.75 -14.07 -9.70
C LEU A 658 -21.19 -13.98 -10.23
N HIS A 659 -22.17 -14.56 -9.52
CA HIS A 659 -23.58 -14.42 -9.90
C HIS A 659 -24.08 -12.97 -9.74
N GLN A 660 -23.70 -12.28 -8.66
CA GLN A 660 -24.05 -10.87 -8.44
C GLN A 660 -23.53 -9.98 -9.58
N GLN A 661 -22.30 -10.20 -10.04
CA GLN A 661 -21.70 -9.45 -11.15
C GLN A 661 -22.37 -9.69 -12.51
N VAL A 662 -23.07 -10.81 -12.69
CA VAL A 662 -23.82 -11.12 -13.93
C VAL A 662 -25.24 -10.56 -13.88
N GLU A 663 -25.82 -10.37 -12.69
CA GLU A 663 -27.12 -9.70 -12.52
C GLU A 663 -27.00 -8.18 -12.64
N ASP A 664 -25.84 -7.61 -12.32
CA ASP A 664 -25.56 -6.16 -12.36
C ASP A 664 -25.01 -5.67 -13.72
N ALA A 665 -24.64 -6.57 -14.64
CA ALA A 665 -24.10 -6.28 -15.98
C ALA A 665 -25.13 -6.54 -17.10
#